data_AF-A0A7Y0EZF6-F1
#
_entry.id   AF-A0A7Y0EZF6-F1
#
_cell.length_a   1.000
_cell.length_b   1.000
_cell.length_c   1.000
_cell.angle_alpha   90.00
_cell.angle_beta   90.00
_cell.angle_gamma   90.00
#
_symmetry.space_group_name_H-M   'P 1'
#
loop_
_entity.id
_entity.type
_entity.pdbx_description
1 polymer ?
#
loop_
_entity_poly.entity_id
_entity_poly.type
_entity_poly.pdbx_seq_one_letter_code
_entity_poly.pdbx_strand_id
1 'polypeptide(L)'
;MASSKDSGDASKKRKEKRVRRKPIDYLPNVRLYEPTSNDGKGRYWRARVTLPDGRTSDVNAPTRDAVVEKAKAKLGFYVPGVSTSYPTVREAWDQYARSDAHDAWNSGTTQTKTAQMRRVFLAIGDLSVMKVTPKDIQRIDLEGISTNQQTRLRANVRALFDYTKKLYGTQDGTFYAGQMKVNASIAKENAAKRVVSLGLIPNTMYIASLITLTASTMNVTPLDTVLDAHDQMMRLRSPHMKQLLDPATASSIEDGTDKEPECITTIDPITGEKLRTSPWVDVPMEGYVRANPTDDLWRRGLPEQFLIKPYGTPHYTRDMQGFLRRQTLDRAERYRMLAAWFGIGAGGGLRIGEELALRISHLLTPAQSEFLFVTAHIQRWDEETENAWKIDAMKPGPTREGFYGAIRVDEQFTQVGSTFALGLPKWNSPGNMKRRTVHLPYYLPSPLHSGDKRSLREQIAEHAPRFKPHDNPENDASFWSSTPTEVGTLWAEGYVPIGWILLQRLTDLWNNKALDRASTDALTHDVLLGEKQANYQRMLLFPTRKPVKDKEAARNTDITRPEGWTGQVSVIPGTGNYIHPSNLQADLNPIFDYVSARLQLFPGAYPEGHDPDAKGGRKGWTHHSLRHYMASSRIAMGVPLTLISRELGHASLSTTINAYIQVLNEAQASVPPSGFEY
;
A
#
# COMPACT_ATOMS: atom_id res chain seq x y z
N MET A 1 34.62 36.56 -62.48
CA MET A 1 33.29 35.97 -62.75
C MET A 1 33.44 34.93 -63.86
N ALA A 2 32.78 33.79 -63.67
CA ALA A 2 32.33 32.73 -64.61
C ALA A 2 32.60 32.91 -66.12
N SER A 3 32.74 31.90 -66.98
CA SER A 3 32.63 30.42 -66.97
C SER A 3 32.88 30.02 -68.45
N SER A 4 33.61 28.98 -68.80
CA SER A 4 33.09 27.69 -69.30
C SER A 4 34.13 27.16 -70.31
N LYS A 5 34.59 25.90 -70.18
CA LYS A 5 34.23 24.70 -70.98
C LYS A 5 34.67 24.78 -72.46
N ASP A 6 35.11 23.74 -73.14
CA ASP A 6 35.19 22.30 -72.89
C ASP A 6 36.05 21.64 -74.00
N SER A 7 36.53 20.42 -73.72
CA SER A 7 36.79 19.30 -74.69
C SER A 7 37.85 19.49 -75.78
N GLY A 8 38.71 18.53 -76.15
CA GLY A 8 38.86 17.07 -75.94
C GLY A 8 39.99 16.63 -76.93
N ASP A 9 40.51 15.42 -77.05
CA ASP A 9 40.34 14.12 -76.41
C ASP A 9 41.43 13.17 -77.00
N ALA A 10 41.65 12.03 -76.33
CA ALA A 10 42.15 10.76 -76.87
C ALA A 10 43.69 10.58 -76.92
N SER A 11 44.30 9.47 -76.51
CA SER A 11 43.79 8.12 -76.22
C SER A 11 44.81 7.29 -75.41
N LYS A 12 44.35 6.45 -74.47
CA LYS A 12 45.07 5.26 -73.98
C LYS A 12 44.10 4.11 -73.64
N LYS A 13 44.30 3.02 -74.40
CA LYS A 13 43.87 1.61 -74.26
C LYS A 13 42.94 1.23 -73.09
N ARG A 14 41.73 0.76 -73.44
CA ARG A 14 40.74 0.08 -72.58
C ARG A 14 41.34 -1.14 -71.86
N LYS A 15 41.28 -1.16 -70.52
CA LYS A 15 41.21 -2.39 -69.71
C LYS A 15 39.73 -2.73 -69.53
N GLU A 16 39.34 -3.97 -69.83
CA GLU A 16 38.01 -4.48 -69.52
C GLU A 16 37.70 -4.30 -68.02
N LYS A 17 36.58 -3.63 -67.74
CA LYS A 17 36.09 -3.42 -66.37
C LYS A 17 35.66 -4.77 -65.78
N ARG A 18 36.49 -5.32 -64.87
CA ARG A 18 36.10 -6.42 -63.98
C ARG A 18 34.81 -6.07 -63.24
N VAL A 19 33.73 -6.79 -63.51
CA VAL A 19 32.46 -6.66 -62.78
C VAL A 19 32.70 -7.07 -61.32
N ARG A 20 32.73 -6.09 -60.40
CA ARG A 20 32.81 -6.38 -58.96
C ARG A 20 31.43 -6.85 -58.49
N ARG A 21 31.28 -8.16 -58.23
CA ARG A 21 30.09 -8.70 -57.54
C ARG A 21 30.04 -8.16 -56.11
N LYS A 22 28.86 -7.78 -55.63
CA LYS A 22 28.64 -7.24 -54.28
C LYS A 22 28.90 -8.35 -53.23
N PRO A 23 29.52 -8.04 -52.08
CA PRO A 23 29.65 -9.00 -50.98
C PRO A 23 28.29 -9.43 -50.44
N ILE A 24 28.20 -10.68 -49.99
CA ILE A 24 27.04 -11.24 -49.30
C ILE A 24 27.34 -11.20 -47.80
N ASP A 25 26.55 -10.45 -47.03
CA ASP A 25 26.65 -10.46 -45.56
C ASP A 25 26.13 -11.81 -45.03
N TYR A 26 26.98 -12.55 -44.31
CA TYR A 26 26.66 -13.91 -43.83
C TYR A 26 26.52 -13.98 -42.31
N LEU A 27 27.44 -13.33 -41.59
CA LEU A 27 27.39 -13.10 -40.14
C LEU A 27 27.75 -11.63 -39.88
N PRO A 28 27.44 -11.07 -38.69
CA PRO A 28 27.77 -9.67 -38.36
C PRO A 28 29.24 -9.30 -38.63
N ASN A 29 30.14 -10.29 -38.51
CA ASN A 29 31.58 -10.14 -38.69
C ASN A 29 32.14 -10.90 -39.92
N VAL A 30 31.30 -11.42 -40.82
CA VAL A 30 31.73 -12.19 -41.99
C VAL A 30 31.03 -11.73 -43.27
N ARG A 31 31.83 -11.29 -44.24
CA ARG A 31 31.40 -10.96 -45.61
C ARG A 31 31.90 -11.99 -46.60
N LEU A 32 30.99 -12.63 -47.33
CA LEU A 32 31.31 -13.61 -48.36
C LEU A 32 31.42 -12.96 -49.74
N TYR A 33 32.35 -13.47 -50.54
CA TYR A 33 32.58 -13.08 -51.92
C TYR A 33 32.54 -14.33 -52.79
N GLU A 34 31.68 -14.28 -53.80
CA GLU A 34 31.59 -15.34 -54.80
C GLU A 34 32.90 -15.46 -55.61
N PRO A 35 33.23 -16.66 -56.11
CA PRO A 35 34.32 -16.85 -57.04
C PRO A 35 34.15 -15.95 -58.28
N THR A 36 35.23 -15.31 -58.72
CA THR A 36 35.26 -14.49 -59.93
C THR A 36 36.02 -15.24 -61.03
N SER A 37 35.36 -15.66 -62.11
CA SER A 37 36.04 -16.01 -63.36
C SER A 37 35.78 -14.91 -64.40
N ASN A 38 36.79 -14.49 -65.17
CA ASN A 38 37.05 -15.13 -66.47
C ASN A 38 38.53 -15.43 -66.78
N ASP A 39 39.47 -15.22 -65.85
CA ASP A 39 40.91 -15.20 -66.20
C ASP A 39 41.71 -16.39 -65.64
N GLY A 40 41.07 -17.54 -65.42
CA GLY A 40 41.75 -18.78 -65.01
C GLY A 40 42.38 -18.83 -63.60
N LYS A 41 42.32 -17.75 -62.80
CA LYS A 41 42.96 -17.67 -61.47
C LYS A 41 41.99 -17.50 -60.27
N GLY A 42 40.66 -17.59 -60.46
CA GLY A 42 39.66 -17.34 -59.41
C GLY A 42 38.68 -18.49 -59.18
N ARG A 43 39.13 -19.63 -58.64
CA ARG A 43 38.27 -20.80 -58.30
C ARG A 43 37.82 -20.88 -56.84
N TYR A 44 38.11 -19.87 -56.02
CA TYR A 44 37.88 -19.94 -54.58
C TYR A 44 36.82 -18.94 -54.13
N TRP A 45 35.89 -19.40 -53.28
CA TRP A 45 35.11 -18.52 -52.43
C TRP A 45 36.05 -17.81 -51.47
N ARG A 46 35.75 -16.54 -51.17
CA ARG A 46 36.50 -15.75 -50.19
C ARG A 46 35.56 -15.25 -49.10
N ALA A 47 35.99 -15.28 -47.85
CA ALA A 47 35.33 -14.60 -46.76
C ALA A 47 36.27 -13.58 -46.14
N ARG A 48 35.78 -12.37 -45.88
CA ARG A 48 36.45 -11.39 -45.03
C ARG A 48 35.84 -11.46 -43.64
N VAL A 49 36.71 -11.66 -42.66
CA VAL A 49 36.35 -11.82 -41.25
C VAL A 49 36.88 -10.63 -40.47
N THR A 50 36.03 -9.98 -39.69
CA THR A 50 36.43 -8.96 -38.71
C THR A 50 36.60 -9.65 -37.35
N LEU A 51 37.83 -9.66 -36.82
CA LEU A 51 38.16 -10.26 -35.54
C LEU A 51 37.69 -9.34 -34.39
N PRO A 52 37.56 -9.86 -33.14
CA PRO A 52 37.12 -9.06 -31.99
C PRO A 52 37.99 -7.84 -31.66
N ASP A 53 39.26 -7.85 -32.08
CA ASP A 53 40.20 -6.73 -31.95
C ASP A 53 40.08 -5.69 -33.08
N GLY A 54 39.08 -5.82 -33.96
CA GLY A 54 38.83 -4.93 -35.09
C GLY A 54 39.69 -5.22 -36.34
N ARG A 55 40.66 -6.14 -36.28
CA ARG A 55 41.48 -6.51 -37.45
C ARG A 55 40.68 -7.33 -38.44
N THR A 56 40.97 -7.17 -39.73
CA THR A 56 40.32 -7.99 -40.78
C THR A 56 41.26 -9.08 -41.29
N SER A 57 40.72 -10.27 -41.56
CA SER A 57 41.44 -11.41 -42.11
C SER A 57 40.64 -12.02 -43.25
N ASP A 58 41.28 -12.28 -44.39
CA ASP A 58 40.65 -12.94 -45.53
C ASP A 58 40.95 -14.45 -45.48
N VAL A 59 39.93 -15.28 -45.68
CA VAL A 59 40.06 -16.73 -45.86
C VAL A 59 39.48 -17.14 -47.22
N ASN A 60 40.02 -18.22 -47.80
CA ASN A 60 39.57 -18.74 -49.07
C ASN A 60 39.41 -20.27 -49.06
N ALA A 61 38.44 -20.77 -49.82
CA ALA A 61 38.24 -22.21 -50.03
C ALA A 61 37.50 -22.50 -51.35
N PRO A 62 37.62 -23.72 -51.91
CA PRO A 62 37.03 -24.06 -53.20
C PRO A 62 35.50 -24.02 -53.18
N THR A 63 34.89 -24.33 -52.03
CA THR A 63 33.44 -24.36 -51.84
C THR A 63 33.01 -23.28 -50.84
N ARG A 64 31.72 -22.91 -50.93
CA ARG A 64 31.10 -21.94 -50.01
C ARG A 64 31.19 -22.42 -48.57
N ASP A 65 30.91 -23.69 -48.33
CA ASP A 65 30.88 -24.26 -46.97
C ASP A 65 32.28 -24.30 -46.37
N ALA A 66 33.29 -24.69 -47.15
CA ALA A 66 34.67 -24.73 -46.66
C ALA A 66 35.23 -23.34 -46.32
N VAL A 67 34.79 -22.28 -47.01
CA VAL A 67 35.24 -20.91 -46.68
C VAL A 67 34.56 -20.38 -45.43
N VAL A 68 33.30 -20.78 -45.21
CA VAL A 68 32.54 -20.47 -44.00
C VAL A 68 33.16 -21.16 -42.79
N GLU A 69 33.57 -22.43 -42.91
CA GLU A 69 34.23 -23.17 -41.83
C GLU A 69 35.58 -22.55 -41.44
N LYS A 70 36.40 -22.17 -42.43
CA LYS A 70 37.65 -21.42 -42.16
C LYS A 70 37.39 -20.06 -41.49
N ALA A 71 36.31 -19.38 -41.86
CA ALA A 71 35.93 -18.10 -41.25
C ALA A 71 35.48 -18.27 -39.80
N LYS A 72 34.72 -19.34 -39.50
CA LYS A 72 34.29 -19.69 -38.13
C LYS A 72 35.46 -20.08 -37.24
N ALA A 73 36.39 -20.89 -37.74
CA ALA A 73 37.61 -21.24 -37.01
C ALA A 73 38.44 -19.99 -36.64
N LYS A 74 38.54 -19.01 -37.56
CA LYS A 74 39.21 -17.72 -37.32
C LYS A 74 38.52 -16.85 -36.26
N LEU A 75 37.22 -17.01 -36.07
CA LEU A 75 36.43 -16.31 -35.03
C LEU A 75 36.39 -17.06 -33.69
N GLY A 76 37.08 -18.21 -33.58
CA GLY A 76 37.12 -19.01 -32.36
C GLY A 76 35.87 -19.87 -32.11
N PHE A 77 35.02 -20.09 -33.11
CA PHE A 77 33.78 -20.88 -32.99
C PHE A 77 33.98 -22.40 -33.05
N TYR A 78 35.18 -22.93 -32.76
CA TYR A 78 35.45 -24.37 -32.87
C TYR A 78 35.57 -25.06 -31.52
N VAL A 79 34.72 -26.06 -31.29
CA VAL A 79 34.95 -27.18 -30.38
C VAL A 79 35.03 -28.45 -31.25
N PRO A 80 36.15 -29.21 -31.24
CA PRO A 80 36.24 -30.45 -31.99
C PRO A 80 35.27 -31.50 -31.45
N GLY A 81 34.42 -32.07 -32.32
CA GLY A 81 33.64 -33.28 -32.03
C GLY A 81 32.11 -33.19 -32.13
N VAL A 82 31.51 -32.08 -32.56
CA VAL A 82 30.04 -31.94 -32.67
C VAL A 82 29.56 -32.13 -34.11
N SER A 83 28.56 -33.01 -34.26
CA SER A 83 27.80 -33.31 -35.48
C SER A 83 27.47 -32.06 -36.33
N THR A 84 27.55 -32.21 -37.66
CA THR A 84 27.18 -31.21 -38.68
C THR A 84 25.69 -30.83 -38.71
N SER A 85 24.86 -31.35 -37.80
CA SER A 85 23.48 -30.92 -37.63
C SER A 85 23.32 -30.06 -36.37
N TYR A 86 22.90 -28.80 -36.53
CA TYR A 86 22.44 -27.97 -35.42
C TYR A 86 21.34 -28.70 -34.63
N PRO A 87 21.41 -28.76 -33.29
CA PRO A 87 20.44 -29.49 -32.51
C PRO A 87 19.04 -28.94 -32.73
N THR A 88 18.05 -29.81 -32.57
CA THR A 88 16.67 -29.41 -32.38
C THR A 88 16.51 -28.63 -31.08
N VAL A 89 15.43 -27.87 -30.92
CA VAL A 89 15.14 -27.13 -29.67
C VAL A 89 15.07 -28.09 -28.47
N ARG A 90 14.54 -29.30 -28.68
CA ARG A 90 14.49 -30.35 -27.67
C ARG A 90 15.89 -30.84 -27.28
N GLU A 91 16.73 -31.18 -28.26
CA GLU A 91 18.11 -31.60 -28.01
C GLU A 91 18.94 -30.49 -27.34
N ALA A 92 18.75 -29.24 -27.77
CA ALA A 92 19.41 -28.09 -27.16
C ALA A 92 18.97 -27.87 -25.71
N TRP A 93 17.70 -28.13 -25.39
CA TRP A 93 17.22 -28.11 -24.01
C TRP A 93 17.84 -29.22 -23.17
N ASP A 94 17.92 -30.45 -23.71
CA ASP A 94 18.51 -31.57 -22.98
C ASP A 94 20.01 -31.34 -22.72
N GLN A 95 20.73 -30.73 -23.68
CA GLN A 95 22.10 -30.28 -23.49
C GLN A 95 22.21 -29.16 -22.44
N TYR A 96 21.33 -28.16 -22.51
CA TYR A 96 21.27 -27.07 -21.54
C TYR A 96 21.02 -27.58 -20.12
N ALA A 97 20.05 -28.48 -19.95
CA ALA A 97 19.67 -29.06 -18.66
C ALA A 97 20.75 -29.97 -18.05
N ARG A 98 21.69 -30.47 -18.87
CA ARG A 98 22.83 -31.32 -18.46
C ARG A 98 24.17 -30.57 -18.47
N SER A 99 24.17 -29.26 -18.71
CA SER A 99 25.40 -28.47 -18.75
C SER A 99 25.91 -28.15 -17.34
N ASP A 100 27.23 -28.05 -17.18
CA ASP A 100 27.92 -27.75 -15.91
C ASP A 100 27.44 -26.45 -15.22
N ALA A 101 26.78 -25.56 -15.97
CA ALA A 101 26.12 -24.37 -15.43
C ALA A 101 24.95 -24.69 -14.48
N HIS A 102 24.49 -25.94 -14.46
CA HIS A 102 23.30 -26.40 -13.74
C HIS A 102 23.54 -27.68 -12.90
N ASP A 103 24.78 -28.01 -12.57
CA ASP A 103 25.13 -29.12 -11.65
C ASP A 103 24.49 -28.98 -10.26
N ALA A 104 24.07 -27.77 -9.87
CA ALA A 104 23.33 -27.50 -8.64
C ALA A 104 21.82 -27.79 -8.71
N TRP A 105 21.25 -28.13 -9.87
CA TRP A 105 19.83 -28.48 -9.98
C TRP A 105 19.61 -29.92 -9.49
N ASN A 106 18.82 -30.08 -8.43
CA ASN A 106 18.36 -31.39 -8.02
C ASN A 106 17.42 -32.00 -9.09
N SER A 107 17.29 -33.34 -9.07
CA SER A 107 16.49 -34.10 -10.05
C SER A 107 15.04 -33.60 -10.17
N GLY A 108 14.43 -33.17 -9.06
CA GLY A 108 13.08 -32.60 -9.05
C GLY A 108 12.95 -31.26 -9.78
N THR A 109 13.96 -30.40 -9.71
CA THR A 109 13.98 -29.09 -10.40
C THR A 109 14.10 -29.29 -11.91
N THR A 110 14.96 -30.20 -12.35
CA THR A 110 15.13 -30.56 -13.77
C THR A 110 13.86 -31.17 -14.34
N GLN A 111 13.20 -32.09 -13.61
CA GLN A 111 11.91 -32.66 -14.01
C GLN A 111 10.82 -31.59 -14.11
N THR A 112 10.72 -30.70 -13.12
CA THR A 112 9.71 -29.63 -13.10
C THR A 112 9.89 -28.66 -14.28
N LYS A 113 11.11 -28.22 -14.57
CA LYS A 113 11.40 -27.32 -15.69
C LYS A 113 11.20 -28.01 -17.04
N THR A 114 11.57 -29.27 -17.17
CA THR A 114 11.34 -30.06 -18.39
C THR A 114 9.85 -30.30 -18.63
N ALA A 115 9.07 -30.56 -17.57
CA ALA A 115 7.61 -30.66 -17.66
C ALA A 115 6.97 -29.34 -18.13
N GLN A 116 7.47 -28.19 -17.67
CA GLN A 116 7.03 -26.87 -18.16
C GLN A 116 7.35 -26.68 -19.65
N MET A 117 8.54 -27.11 -20.11
CA MET A 117 8.97 -26.98 -21.51
C MET A 117 8.21 -27.88 -22.49
N ARG A 118 7.38 -28.85 -22.03
CA ARG A 118 6.57 -29.71 -22.91
C ARG A 118 5.75 -28.91 -23.93
N ARG A 119 5.14 -27.79 -23.51
CA ARG A 119 4.35 -26.91 -24.39
C ARG A 119 5.21 -26.26 -25.48
N VAL A 120 6.45 -25.91 -25.16
CA VAL A 120 7.43 -25.38 -26.14
C VAL A 120 7.84 -26.48 -27.10
N PHE A 121 8.07 -27.70 -26.60
CA PHE A 121 8.46 -28.82 -27.45
C PHE A 121 7.36 -29.27 -28.42
N LEU A 122 6.09 -29.15 -28.03
CA LEU A 122 4.97 -29.41 -28.94
C LEU A 122 4.92 -28.43 -30.12
N ALA A 123 5.34 -27.18 -29.91
CA ALA A 123 5.29 -26.14 -30.95
C ALA A 123 6.57 -26.12 -31.80
N ILE A 124 7.75 -26.23 -31.19
CA ILE A 124 9.04 -25.98 -31.84
C ILE A 124 10.12 -27.02 -31.51
N GLY A 125 9.79 -28.07 -30.76
CA GLY A 125 10.77 -29.02 -30.20
C GLY A 125 11.65 -29.68 -31.26
N ASP A 126 11.07 -30.02 -32.41
CA ASP A 126 11.75 -30.75 -33.49
C ASP A 126 12.38 -29.81 -34.52
N LEU A 127 12.18 -28.49 -34.38
CA LEU A 127 12.85 -27.50 -35.21
C LEU A 127 14.31 -27.38 -34.77
N SER A 128 15.21 -27.27 -35.75
CA SER A 128 16.59 -26.86 -35.48
C SER A 128 16.59 -25.46 -34.85
N VAL A 129 17.44 -25.23 -33.84
CA VAL A 129 17.57 -23.93 -33.15
C VAL A 129 17.87 -22.76 -34.09
N MET A 130 18.47 -23.01 -35.25
CA MET A 130 18.76 -22.01 -36.29
C MET A 130 17.57 -21.69 -37.21
N LYS A 131 16.54 -22.54 -37.21
CA LYS A 131 15.34 -22.40 -38.06
C LYS A 131 14.14 -21.84 -37.31
N VAL A 132 14.25 -21.63 -35.99
CA VAL A 132 13.17 -21.06 -35.18
C VAL A 132 12.91 -19.62 -35.60
N THR A 133 11.67 -19.30 -35.96
CA THR A 133 11.24 -17.94 -36.29
C THR A 133 10.40 -17.32 -35.17
N PRO A 134 10.23 -15.98 -35.14
CA PRO A 134 9.31 -15.32 -34.21
C PRO A 134 7.88 -15.88 -34.26
N LYS A 135 7.39 -16.25 -35.46
CA LYS A 135 6.05 -16.81 -35.63
C LYS A 135 5.90 -18.17 -34.96
N ASP A 136 6.96 -18.95 -34.90
CA ASP A 136 6.93 -20.27 -34.26
C ASP A 136 6.83 -20.14 -32.73
N ILE A 137 7.51 -19.15 -32.15
CA ILE A 137 7.39 -18.82 -30.72
C ILE A 137 6.00 -18.29 -30.37
N GLN A 138 5.38 -17.50 -31.26
CA GLN A 138 4.03 -16.96 -31.06
C GLN A 138 2.94 -18.05 -31.07
N ARG A 139 3.22 -19.22 -31.65
CA ARG A 139 2.30 -20.38 -31.69
C ARG A 139 2.32 -21.23 -30.42
N ILE A 140 3.21 -20.96 -29.47
CA ILE A 140 3.27 -21.71 -28.21
C ILE A 140 2.00 -21.44 -27.42
N ASP A 141 1.20 -22.49 -27.22
CA ASP A 141 -0.06 -22.40 -26.49
C ASP A 141 0.17 -22.15 -24.98
N LEU A 142 -0.38 -21.04 -24.50
CA LEU A 142 -0.35 -20.59 -23.11
C LEU A 142 -1.74 -20.65 -22.43
N GLU A 143 -2.76 -21.16 -23.11
CA GLU A 143 -4.10 -21.32 -22.54
C GLU A 143 -4.12 -22.38 -21.42
N GLY A 144 -4.95 -22.13 -20.42
CA GLY A 144 -5.13 -23.02 -19.28
C GLY A 144 -3.99 -23.04 -18.25
N ILE A 145 -2.95 -22.21 -18.38
CA ILE A 145 -1.89 -22.06 -17.36
C ILE A 145 -1.86 -20.66 -16.73
N SER A 146 -1.54 -20.60 -15.44
CA SER A 146 -1.52 -19.34 -14.67
C SER A 146 -0.47 -18.34 -15.16
N THR A 147 -0.70 -17.04 -14.94
CA THR A 147 0.23 -15.96 -15.33
C THR A 147 1.67 -16.15 -14.80
N ASN A 148 1.80 -16.69 -13.58
CA ASN A 148 3.10 -17.02 -13.00
C ASN A 148 3.80 -18.17 -13.74
N GLN A 149 3.05 -19.20 -14.14
CA GLN A 149 3.59 -20.30 -14.95
C GLN A 149 3.98 -19.83 -16.35
N GLN A 150 3.18 -18.96 -16.99
CA GLN A 150 3.52 -18.34 -18.27
C GLN A 150 4.83 -17.53 -18.19
N THR A 151 5.00 -16.76 -17.11
CA THR A 151 6.22 -15.97 -16.86
C THR A 151 7.45 -16.86 -16.65
N ARG A 152 7.30 -17.96 -15.90
CA ARG A 152 8.37 -18.97 -15.72
C ARG A 152 8.73 -19.67 -17.03
N LEU A 153 7.73 -20.03 -17.84
CA LEU A 153 7.95 -20.65 -19.14
C LEU A 153 8.72 -19.71 -20.09
N ARG A 154 8.33 -18.43 -20.13
CA ARG A 154 9.03 -17.38 -20.87
C ARG A 154 10.49 -17.22 -20.42
N ALA A 155 10.74 -17.30 -19.11
CA ALA A 155 12.10 -17.26 -18.57
C ALA A 155 12.95 -18.48 -18.98
N ASN A 156 12.36 -19.67 -19.02
CA ASN A 156 13.05 -20.88 -19.49
C ASN A 156 13.36 -20.79 -21.00
N VAL A 157 12.43 -20.27 -21.82
CA VAL A 157 12.69 -20.01 -23.26
C VAL A 157 13.82 -19.01 -23.45
N ARG A 158 13.85 -17.92 -22.67
CA ARG A 158 14.97 -16.98 -22.69
C ARG A 158 16.29 -17.68 -22.39
N ALA A 159 16.34 -18.45 -21.30
CA ALA A 159 17.56 -19.12 -20.86
C ALA A 159 18.08 -20.13 -21.90
N LEU A 160 17.18 -20.90 -22.52
CA LEU A 160 17.52 -21.81 -23.63
C LEU A 160 18.17 -21.07 -24.80
N PHE A 161 17.57 -19.96 -25.25
CA PHE A 161 18.09 -19.25 -26.42
C PHE A 161 19.33 -18.40 -26.10
N ASP A 162 19.54 -17.98 -24.85
CA ASP A 162 20.81 -17.41 -24.40
C ASP A 162 21.93 -18.48 -24.42
N TYR A 163 21.62 -19.71 -24.04
CA TYR A 163 22.54 -20.86 -24.15
C TYR A 163 22.85 -21.20 -25.62
N THR A 164 21.85 -21.28 -26.49
CA THR A 164 22.09 -21.56 -27.92
C THR A 164 22.78 -20.40 -28.63
N LYS A 165 22.59 -19.16 -28.19
CA LYS A 165 23.34 -18.00 -28.71
C LYS A 165 24.83 -18.16 -28.41
N LYS A 166 25.17 -18.56 -27.17
CA LYS A 166 26.56 -18.77 -26.74
C LYS A 166 27.26 -19.86 -27.56
N LEU A 167 26.58 -20.97 -27.85
CA LEU A 167 27.19 -22.13 -28.51
C LEU A 167 27.06 -22.12 -30.03
N TYR A 168 25.91 -21.69 -30.55
CA TYR A 168 25.55 -21.85 -31.96
C TYR A 168 25.35 -20.52 -32.70
N GLY A 169 25.41 -19.37 -31.99
CA GLY A 169 25.28 -18.05 -32.59
C GLY A 169 23.85 -17.67 -33.00
N THR A 170 22.83 -18.24 -32.37
CA THR A 170 21.43 -17.85 -32.59
C THR A 170 21.15 -16.40 -32.16
N GLN A 171 19.97 -15.86 -32.51
CA GLN A 171 19.45 -14.63 -31.90
C GLN A 171 19.34 -14.76 -30.38
N ASP A 172 19.33 -13.63 -29.68
CA ASP A 172 19.34 -13.62 -28.21
C ASP A 172 18.03 -14.12 -27.59
N GLY A 173 18.12 -14.61 -26.35
CA GLY A 173 16.97 -15.13 -25.63
C GLY A 173 15.95 -14.05 -25.30
N THR A 174 16.35 -12.78 -25.24
CA THR A 174 15.42 -11.65 -25.00
C THR A 174 14.52 -11.42 -26.20
N PHE A 175 15.06 -11.56 -27.42
CA PHE A 175 14.35 -11.46 -28.68
C PHE A 175 13.27 -12.54 -28.78
N TYR A 176 13.63 -13.81 -28.59
CA TYR A 176 12.65 -14.91 -28.67
C TYR A 176 11.65 -14.90 -27.52
N ALA A 177 12.10 -14.70 -26.27
CA ALA A 177 11.16 -14.56 -25.15
C ALA A 177 10.26 -13.33 -25.32
N GLY A 178 10.70 -12.29 -26.02
CA GLY A 178 9.92 -11.13 -26.46
C GLY A 178 8.65 -11.50 -27.23
N GLN A 179 8.71 -12.57 -28.03
CA GLN A 179 7.63 -13.02 -28.91
C GLN A 179 6.55 -13.83 -28.20
N MET A 180 6.82 -14.32 -26.98
CA MET A 180 5.81 -15.02 -26.17
C MET A 180 4.85 -14.02 -25.53
N LYS A 181 3.59 -14.02 -25.99
CA LYS A 181 2.52 -13.18 -25.46
C LYS A 181 1.97 -13.76 -24.16
N VAL A 182 2.61 -13.43 -23.04
CA VAL A 182 2.10 -13.79 -21.71
C VAL A 182 0.96 -12.84 -21.32
N ASN A 183 -0.02 -13.31 -20.55
CA ASN A 183 -1.13 -12.47 -20.06
C ASN A 183 -0.62 -11.25 -19.26
N ALA A 184 0.53 -11.41 -18.58
CA ALA A 184 1.22 -10.31 -17.91
C ALA A 184 1.70 -9.20 -18.85
N SER A 185 2.00 -9.48 -20.13
CA SER A 185 2.41 -8.44 -21.11
C SER A 185 1.22 -7.64 -21.63
N ILE A 186 0.05 -8.27 -21.78
CA ILE A 186 -1.21 -7.57 -22.07
C ILE A 186 -1.60 -6.70 -20.87
N ALA A 187 -1.42 -7.22 -19.65
CA ALA A 187 -1.56 -6.43 -18.42
C ALA A 187 -0.51 -5.30 -18.30
N LYS A 188 0.68 -5.42 -18.91
CA LYS A 188 1.73 -4.39 -18.91
C LYS A 188 1.46 -3.27 -19.92
N GLU A 189 0.88 -3.61 -21.08
CA GLU A 189 0.34 -2.64 -22.04
C GLU A 189 -0.90 -1.92 -21.48
N ASN A 190 -1.79 -2.64 -20.80
CA ASN A 190 -2.89 -2.02 -20.06
C ASN A 190 -2.39 -1.24 -18.82
N ALA A 191 -1.31 -1.65 -18.17
CA ALA A 191 -0.64 -0.89 -17.11
C ALA A 191 0.13 0.34 -17.62
N ALA A 192 0.20 0.59 -18.93
CA ALA A 192 0.57 1.90 -19.45
C ALA A 192 -0.57 2.92 -19.28
N LYS A 193 -1.82 2.45 -19.14
CA LYS A 193 -2.98 3.21 -18.69
C LYS A 193 -3.21 2.96 -17.19
N ARG A 194 -2.30 3.44 -16.31
CA ARG A 194 -2.46 3.30 -14.85
C ARG A 194 -3.58 4.23 -14.34
N VAL A 195 -4.83 3.92 -14.64
CA VAL A 195 -5.98 4.58 -14.01
C VAL A 195 -6.48 3.63 -12.91
N VAL A 196 -6.61 4.12 -11.68
CA VAL A 196 -7.28 3.36 -10.61
C VAL A 196 -8.77 3.36 -10.96
N SER A 197 -9.46 2.23 -10.98
CA SER A 197 -10.92 2.26 -11.23
C SER A 197 -11.68 2.94 -10.09
N LEU A 198 -12.80 3.62 -10.37
CA LEU A 198 -13.65 4.21 -9.33
C LEU A 198 -14.17 3.14 -8.36
N GLY A 199 -14.50 1.94 -8.84
CA GLY A 199 -14.87 0.82 -7.99
C GLY A 199 -13.70 0.20 -7.21
N LEU A 200 -12.50 0.78 -7.26
CA LEU A 200 -11.38 0.49 -6.35
C LEU A 200 -11.16 1.58 -5.28
N ILE A 201 -12.03 2.60 -5.24
CA ILE A 201 -12.02 3.67 -4.25
C ILE A 201 -13.27 3.53 -3.37
N PRO A 202 -13.15 3.23 -2.07
CA PRO A 202 -14.30 3.22 -1.19
C PRO A 202 -14.86 4.64 -1.06
N ASN A 203 -16.18 4.78 -0.99
CA ASN A 203 -16.82 6.09 -0.83
C ASN A 203 -16.75 6.58 0.64
N THR A 204 -17.03 7.86 0.84
CA THR A 204 -17.02 8.51 2.18
C THR A 204 -17.97 7.84 3.17
N MET A 205 -19.15 7.41 2.70
CA MET A 205 -20.15 6.71 3.51
C MET A 205 -19.58 5.40 4.11
N TYR A 206 -18.90 4.61 3.28
CA TYR A 206 -18.24 3.39 3.69
C TYR A 206 -17.14 3.64 4.72
N ILE A 207 -16.28 4.63 4.47
CA ILE A 207 -15.17 4.96 5.37
C ILE A 207 -15.68 5.45 6.73
N ALA A 208 -16.70 6.32 6.72
CA ALA A 208 -17.29 6.82 7.95
C ALA A 208 -17.97 5.71 8.75
N SER A 209 -18.71 4.82 8.08
CA SER A 209 -19.34 3.65 8.72
C SER A 209 -18.29 2.69 9.29
N LEU A 210 -17.21 2.43 8.54
CA LEU A 210 -16.11 1.56 8.94
C LEU A 210 -15.43 2.07 10.22
N ILE A 211 -15.04 3.34 10.24
CA ILE A 211 -14.33 3.92 11.38
C ILE A 211 -15.28 4.04 12.58
N THR A 212 -16.53 4.48 12.37
CA THR A 212 -17.51 4.63 13.46
C THR A 212 -17.86 3.30 14.10
N LEU A 213 -18.13 2.26 13.30
CA LEU A 213 -18.34 0.90 13.79
C LEU A 213 -17.15 0.40 14.61
N THR A 214 -15.94 0.57 14.09
CA THR A 214 -14.73 0.06 14.73
C THR A 214 -14.46 0.79 16.04
N ALA A 215 -14.57 2.12 16.04
CA ALA A 215 -14.36 2.95 17.23
C ALA A 215 -15.43 2.68 18.30
N SER A 216 -16.66 2.37 17.89
CA SER A 216 -17.78 2.08 18.79
C SER A 216 -17.78 0.66 19.34
N THR A 217 -17.14 -0.29 18.67
CA THR A 217 -17.16 -1.69 19.08
C THR A 217 -16.51 -1.85 20.46
N MET A 218 -17.30 -2.24 21.46
CA MET A 218 -16.90 -2.40 22.87
C MET A 218 -16.42 -1.10 23.55
N ASN A 219 -16.82 0.08 23.06
CA ASN A 219 -16.32 1.37 23.51
C ASN A 219 -17.40 2.46 23.49
N VAL A 220 -17.54 3.24 24.57
CA VAL A 220 -18.37 4.46 24.55
C VAL A 220 -17.56 5.59 23.90
N THR A 221 -18.19 6.33 23.01
CA THR A 221 -17.59 7.42 22.23
C THR A 221 -18.32 8.74 22.50
N PRO A 222 -17.72 9.91 22.17
CA PRO A 222 -18.43 11.19 22.26
C PRO A 222 -19.71 11.26 21.41
N LEU A 223 -19.76 10.50 20.30
CA LEU A 223 -20.96 10.33 19.48
C LEU A 223 -22.12 9.72 20.30
N ASP A 224 -21.84 8.74 21.14
CA ASP A 224 -22.86 8.11 21.99
C ASP A 224 -23.44 9.14 22.98
N THR A 225 -22.59 9.95 23.61
CA THR A 225 -23.02 11.00 24.54
C THR A 225 -23.97 12.01 23.90
N VAL A 226 -23.61 12.53 22.72
CA VAL A 226 -24.42 13.56 22.04
C VAL A 226 -25.75 13.00 21.53
N LEU A 227 -25.75 11.81 20.93
CA LEU A 227 -26.97 11.21 20.41
C LEU A 227 -27.89 10.69 21.52
N ASP A 228 -27.35 10.18 22.63
CA ASP A 228 -28.17 9.83 23.80
C ASP A 228 -28.83 11.06 24.41
N ALA A 229 -28.11 12.18 24.49
CA ALA A 229 -28.67 13.44 24.95
C ALA A 229 -29.79 13.94 24.03
N HIS A 230 -29.59 13.85 22.72
CA HIS A 230 -30.60 14.19 21.73
C HIS A 230 -31.87 13.33 21.88
N ASP A 231 -31.71 12.01 21.99
CA ASP A 231 -32.82 11.07 22.17
C ASP A 231 -33.64 11.36 23.43
N GLN A 232 -32.97 11.71 24.54
CA GLN A 232 -33.64 12.08 25.78
C GLN A 232 -34.45 13.37 25.63
N MET A 233 -33.86 14.40 25.02
CA MET A 233 -34.56 15.66 24.75
C MET A 233 -35.80 15.45 23.88
N MET A 234 -35.70 14.62 22.84
CA MET A 234 -36.82 14.31 21.95
C MET A 234 -37.95 13.55 22.67
N ARG A 235 -37.61 12.64 23.60
CA ARG A 235 -38.61 11.95 24.44
C ARG A 235 -39.34 12.86 25.40
N LEU A 236 -38.62 13.76 26.07
CA LEU A 236 -39.21 14.75 26.99
C LEU A 236 -40.14 15.73 26.27
N ARG A 237 -39.89 15.97 24.97
CA ARG A 237 -40.72 16.83 24.11
C ARG A 237 -41.92 16.12 23.49
N SER A 238 -41.99 14.78 23.52
CA SER A 238 -43.08 14.02 22.92
C SER A 238 -44.41 14.17 23.68
N PRO A 239 -45.50 14.65 23.05
CA PRO A 239 -46.81 14.82 23.70
C PRO A 239 -47.39 13.52 24.26
N HIS A 240 -47.10 12.39 23.62
CA HIS A 240 -47.61 11.07 24.02
C HIS A 240 -46.97 10.56 25.32
N MET A 241 -45.72 10.95 25.59
CA MET A 241 -45.00 10.50 26.79
C MET A 241 -45.32 11.36 28.02
N LYS A 242 -45.67 12.64 27.82
CA LYS A 242 -46.25 13.49 28.87
C LYS A 242 -47.57 12.93 29.45
N GLN A 243 -48.31 12.12 28.68
CA GLN A 243 -49.54 11.45 29.14
C GLN A 243 -49.29 10.13 29.87
N LEU A 244 -48.13 9.50 29.70
CA LEU A 244 -47.76 8.22 30.32
C LEU A 244 -46.96 8.37 31.62
N LEU A 245 -46.38 9.56 31.85
CA LEU A 245 -45.74 9.90 33.11
C LEU A 245 -46.83 10.23 34.15
N ASP A 246 -46.75 9.62 35.33
CA ASP A 246 -47.62 9.91 36.47
C ASP A 246 -47.68 11.44 36.70
N PRO A 247 -48.86 12.07 36.91
CA PRO A 247 -48.98 13.50 37.16
C PRO A 247 -48.05 14.03 38.28
N ALA A 248 -47.69 13.20 39.26
CA ALA A 248 -46.69 13.56 40.28
C ALA A 248 -45.25 13.68 39.73
N THR A 249 -44.93 12.95 38.67
CA THR A 249 -43.64 13.02 37.95
C THR A 249 -43.67 14.14 36.90
N ALA A 250 -44.82 14.36 36.26
CA ALA A 250 -45.02 15.45 35.30
C ALA A 250 -44.89 16.84 35.95
N SER A 251 -45.38 17.02 37.19
CA SER A 251 -45.21 18.29 37.94
C SER A 251 -43.78 18.55 38.39
N SER A 252 -42.93 17.52 38.45
CA SER A 252 -41.49 17.68 38.74
C SER A 252 -40.64 18.05 37.50
N ILE A 253 -41.24 18.06 36.31
CA ILE A 253 -40.62 18.47 35.05
C ILE A 253 -40.99 19.93 34.70
N GLU A 254 -42.03 20.49 35.32
CA GLU A 254 -42.41 21.90 35.15
C GLU A 254 -41.46 22.86 35.87
N ASP A 255 -40.72 22.38 36.88
CA ASP A 255 -39.53 23.07 37.38
C ASP A 255 -38.31 22.57 36.62
N GLY A 256 -37.71 23.45 35.84
CA GLY A 256 -36.46 23.22 35.11
C GLY A 256 -35.32 22.87 36.05
N THR A 257 -35.23 21.62 36.47
CA THR A 257 -33.98 21.11 37.03
C THR A 257 -33.00 21.00 35.88
N ASP A 258 -31.96 21.83 35.96
CA ASP A 258 -30.72 21.86 35.17
C ASP A 258 -29.93 20.53 35.17
N LYS A 259 -30.61 19.37 35.08
CA LYS A 259 -29.95 18.10 34.89
C LYS A 259 -29.57 17.99 33.43
N GLU A 260 -28.30 18.22 33.16
CA GLU A 260 -27.70 17.95 31.87
C GLU A 260 -28.05 16.51 31.45
N PRO A 261 -28.46 16.29 30.18
CA PRO A 261 -28.77 14.97 29.69
C PRO A 261 -27.54 14.05 29.82
N GLU A 262 -27.65 12.99 30.62
CA GLU A 262 -26.55 12.07 30.88
C GLU A 262 -26.43 11.02 29.76
N CYS A 263 -25.20 10.62 29.42
CA CYS A 263 -24.96 9.49 28.51
C CYS A 263 -25.47 8.19 29.17
N ILE A 264 -26.46 7.55 28.54
CA ILE A 264 -27.08 6.31 29.06
C ILE A 264 -26.42 5.04 28.50
N THR A 265 -25.51 5.19 27.52
CA THR A 265 -24.75 4.09 26.94
C THR A 265 -23.64 3.65 27.89
N THR A 266 -23.63 2.38 28.26
CA THR A 266 -22.60 1.75 29.10
C THR A 266 -22.06 0.47 28.42
N ILE A 267 -20.98 -0.09 28.97
CA ILE A 267 -20.39 -1.34 28.48
C ILE A 267 -20.53 -2.41 29.56
N ASP A 268 -21.09 -3.56 29.20
CA ASP A 268 -21.05 -4.74 30.07
C ASP A 268 -19.56 -5.11 30.30
N PRO A 269 -19.07 -5.11 31.55
CA PRO A 269 -17.65 -5.30 31.81
C PRO A 269 -17.17 -6.73 31.50
N ILE A 270 -18.07 -7.71 31.36
CA ILE A 270 -17.78 -9.12 31.12
C ILE A 270 -17.89 -9.44 29.63
N THR A 271 -19.00 -9.09 28.99
CA THR A 271 -19.24 -9.42 27.58
C THR A 271 -18.66 -8.38 26.62
N GLY A 272 -18.56 -7.13 27.09
CA GLY A 272 -18.22 -5.96 26.28
C GLY A 272 -19.35 -5.46 25.39
N GLU A 273 -20.57 -5.99 25.56
CA GLU A 273 -21.74 -5.49 24.84
C GLU A 273 -22.08 -4.07 25.30
N LYS A 274 -22.45 -3.21 24.33
CA LYS A 274 -23.01 -1.90 24.62
C LYS A 274 -24.45 -2.01 25.09
N LEU A 275 -24.69 -1.52 26.30
CA LEU A 275 -26.00 -1.48 26.93
C LEU A 275 -26.55 -0.06 26.90
N ARG A 276 -27.83 0.08 26.54
CA ARG A 276 -28.62 1.31 26.67
C ARG A 276 -29.90 0.97 27.40
N THR A 277 -30.50 1.95 28.07
CA THR A 277 -31.85 1.81 28.66
C THR A 277 -32.94 1.63 27.60
N SER A 278 -32.62 1.96 26.35
CA SER A 278 -33.51 1.87 25.20
C SER A 278 -33.01 0.82 24.22
N PRO A 279 -33.92 0.07 23.56
CA PRO A 279 -33.52 -0.89 22.55
C PRO A 279 -32.84 -0.19 21.37
N TRP A 280 -31.78 -0.81 20.85
CA TRP A 280 -31.16 -0.43 19.58
C TRP A 280 -32.16 -0.53 18.45
N VAL A 281 -32.22 0.49 17.61
CA VAL A 281 -33.07 0.47 16.41
C VAL A 281 -32.20 0.07 15.23
N ASP A 282 -32.37 -1.16 14.72
CA ASP A 282 -31.64 -1.66 13.54
C ASP A 282 -32.16 -1.05 12.21
N VAL A 283 -33.10 -0.10 12.28
CA VAL A 283 -33.62 0.64 11.14
C VAL A 283 -32.81 1.93 10.98
N PRO A 284 -32.24 2.21 9.79
CA PRO A 284 -31.55 3.47 9.54
C PRO A 284 -32.42 4.69 9.83
N MET A 285 -31.82 5.81 10.26
CA MET A 285 -32.57 7.05 10.53
C MET A 285 -33.31 7.58 9.31
N GLU A 286 -32.82 7.31 8.10
CA GLU A 286 -33.47 7.67 6.82
C GLU A 286 -34.23 6.49 6.16
N GLY A 287 -34.55 5.45 6.93
CA GLY A 287 -35.25 4.24 6.48
C GLY A 287 -34.35 3.21 5.77
N TYR A 288 -34.91 2.03 5.45
CA TYR A 288 -34.16 0.86 4.95
C TYR A 288 -33.30 1.07 3.69
N VAL A 289 -33.44 2.20 2.99
CA VAL A 289 -32.73 2.50 1.74
C VAL A 289 -31.46 3.32 1.98
N ARG A 290 -31.28 3.95 3.15
CA ARG A 290 -30.13 4.83 3.42
C ARG A 290 -29.57 4.66 4.83
N ALA A 291 -28.53 3.82 4.98
CA ALA A 291 -27.73 3.76 6.20
C ALA A 291 -26.82 5.01 6.31
N ASN A 292 -26.87 5.68 7.46
CA ASN A 292 -26.05 6.83 7.86
C ASN A 292 -24.96 6.33 8.84
N PRO A 293 -23.71 6.83 8.82
CA PRO A 293 -22.66 6.34 9.72
C PRO A 293 -22.96 6.58 11.21
N THR A 294 -23.93 7.44 11.52
CA THR A 294 -24.39 7.74 12.89
C THR A 294 -25.56 6.87 13.34
N ASP A 295 -26.07 5.99 12.47
CA ASP A 295 -27.12 5.04 12.84
C ASP A 295 -26.68 4.10 13.97
N ASP A 296 -27.67 3.68 14.75
CA ASP A 296 -27.55 2.71 15.84
C ASP A 296 -26.83 1.42 15.43
N LEU A 297 -26.98 0.99 14.17
CA LEU A 297 -26.33 -0.21 13.63
C LEU A 297 -24.79 -0.13 13.64
N TRP A 298 -24.22 1.08 13.52
CA TRP A 298 -22.78 1.31 13.59
C TRP A 298 -22.35 1.65 15.02
N ARG A 299 -23.14 2.45 15.73
CA ARG A 299 -22.90 2.83 17.13
C ARG A 299 -22.90 1.63 18.08
N ARG A 300 -23.75 0.63 17.84
CA ARG A 300 -23.78 -0.61 18.64
C ARG A 300 -22.45 -1.38 18.56
N GLY A 301 -21.71 -1.22 17.45
CA GLY A 301 -20.50 -1.98 17.17
C GLY A 301 -20.78 -3.34 16.54
N LEU A 302 -19.72 -4.12 16.37
CA LEU A 302 -19.82 -5.45 15.77
C LEU A 302 -20.62 -6.42 16.65
N PRO A 303 -21.51 -7.23 16.07
CA PRO A 303 -22.17 -8.32 16.79
C PRO A 303 -21.16 -9.36 17.32
N GLU A 304 -21.53 -10.05 18.40
CA GLU A 304 -20.64 -10.98 19.12
C GLU A 304 -19.93 -11.98 18.19
N GLN A 305 -20.65 -12.57 17.22
CA GLN A 305 -20.07 -13.56 16.32
C GLN A 305 -18.97 -13.02 15.39
N PHE A 306 -18.90 -11.71 15.19
CA PHE A 306 -17.88 -11.06 14.36
C PHE A 306 -16.74 -10.44 15.18
N LEU A 307 -16.82 -10.53 16.51
CA LEU A 307 -15.79 -9.94 17.35
C LEU A 307 -14.47 -10.73 17.29
N ILE A 308 -13.35 -10.04 17.51
CA ILE A 308 -12.01 -10.64 17.64
C ILE A 308 -12.05 -11.67 18.76
N LYS A 309 -11.54 -12.87 18.49
CA LYS A 309 -11.63 -13.98 19.45
C LYS A 309 -10.91 -13.67 20.78
N PRO A 310 -11.49 -14.04 21.93
CA PRO A 310 -10.81 -13.97 23.20
C PRO A 310 -9.59 -14.91 23.25
N TYR A 311 -8.68 -14.65 24.19
CA TYR A 311 -7.67 -15.63 24.57
C TYR A 311 -8.34 -16.87 25.18
N GLY A 312 -7.75 -18.04 24.93
CA GLY A 312 -8.16 -19.26 25.61
C GLY A 312 -8.02 -19.11 27.12
N THR A 313 -9.04 -19.59 27.85
CA THR A 313 -9.06 -19.53 29.30
C THR A 313 -8.02 -20.50 29.88
N PRO A 314 -7.10 -20.03 30.75
CA PRO A 314 -6.15 -20.91 31.42
C PRO A 314 -6.86 -21.96 32.28
N HIS A 315 -6.32 -23.20 32.29
CA HIS A 315 -6.90 -24.36 32.97
C HIS A 315 -7.12 -24.19 34.49
N TYR A 316 -6.57 -23.15 35.12
CA TYR A 316 -6.65 -22.90 36.57
C TYR A 316 -6.90 -21.42 36.92
N THR A 317 -7.88 -20.79 36.30
CA THR A 317 -8.25 -19.39 36.60
C THR A 317 -9.11 -19.31 37.86
N ARG A 318 -8.52 -18.87 38.99
CA ARG A 318 -9.23 -18.70 40.29
C ARG A 318 -10.31 -17.62 40.26
N ASP A 319 -10.10 -16.57 39.49
CA ASP A 319 -11.03 -15.44 39.31
C ASP A 319 -11.44 -15.34 37.85
N MET A 320 -12.48 -16.09 37.48
CA MET A 320 -12.99 -16.11 36.11
C MET A 320 -13.55 -14.75 35.70
N GLN A 321 -14.28 -14.09 36.60
CA GLN A 321 -14.93 -12.82 36.33
C GLN A 321 -13.91 -11.71 36.06
N GLY A 322 -12.90 -11.55 36.90
CA GLY A 322 -11.83 -10.58 36.65
C GLY A 322 -10.97 -10.95 35.43
N PHE A 323 -10.83 -12.24 35.11
CA PHE A 323 -10.18 -12.65 33.86
C PHE A 323 -10.98 -12.22 32.62
N LEU A 324 -12.29 -12.46 32.59
CA LEU A 324 -13.17 -12.03 31.51
C LEU A 324 -13.18 -10.50 31.38
N ARG A 325 -13.25 -9.77 32.50
CA ARG A 325 -13.15 -8.30 32.49
C ARG A 325 -11.86 -7.80 31.85
N ARG A 326 -10.72 -8.39 32.20
CA ARG A 326 -9.42 -8.04 31.58
C ARG A 326 -9.39 -8.36 30.08
N GLN A 327 -9.97 -9.48 29.67
CA GLN A 327 -10.09 -9.83 28.25
C GLN A 327 -10.95 -8.82 27.48
N THR A 328 -12.05 -8.39 28.08
CA THR A 328 -12.97 -7.41 27.48
C THR A 328 -12.29 -6.05 27.31
N LEU A 329 -11.55 -5.58 28.32
CA LEU A 329 -10.75 -4.35 28.22
C LEU A 329 -9.66 -4.45 27.13
N ASP A 330 -8.94 -5.57 27.05
CA ASP A 330 -7.90 -5.80 26.03
C ASP A 330 -8.49 -5.85 24.60
N ARG A 331 -9.68 -6.42 24.43
CA ARG A 331 -10.40 -6.38 23.15
C ARG A 331 -10.91 -4.98 22.81
N ALA A 332 -11.44 -4.25 23.79
CA ALA A 332 -11.88 -2.86 23.59
C ALA A 332 -10.70 -1.96 23.16
N GLU A 333 -9.54 -2.09 23.82
CA GLU A 333 -8.30 -1.40 23.41
C GLU A 333 -7.88 -1.81 22.00
N ARG A 334 -7.99 -3.10 21.66
CA ARG A 334 -7.70 -3.59 20.30
C ARG A 334 -8.60 -2.93 19.26
N TYR A 335 -9.88 -2.72 19.54
CA TYR A 335 -10.77 -2.01 18.62
C TYR A 335 -10.43 -0.52 18.49
N ARG A 336 -10.09 0.19 19.58
CA ARG A 336 -9.58 1.57 19.49
C ARG A 336 -8.29 1.65 18.65
N MET A 337 -7.39 0.68 18.81
CA MET A 337 -6.20 0.55 17.98
C MET A 337 -6.55 0.34 16.50
N LEU A 338 -7.50 -0.52 16.17
CA LEU A 338 -7.94 -0.75 14.78
C LEU A 338 -8.70 0.46 14.21
N ALA A 339 -9.43 1.21 15.02
CA ALA A 339 -10.06 2.46 14.60
C ALA A 339 -8.99 3.50 14.23
N ALA A 340 -7.94 3.63 15.05
CA ALA A 340 -6.80 4.49 14.73
C ALA A 340 -6.06 4.02 13.47
N TRP A 341 -5.93 2.71 13.26
CA TRP A 341 -5.40 2.13 12.02
C TRP A 341 -6.23 2.54 10.79
N PHE A 342 -7.56 2.38 10.84
CA PHE A 342 -8.41 2.82 9.74
C PHE A 342 -8.37 4.35 9.54
N GLY A 343 -8.30 5.12 10.63
CA GLY A 343 -8.18 6.58 10.60
C GLY A 343 -6.87 7.04 9.93
N ILE A 344 -5.72 6.47 10.29
CA ILE A 344 -4.44 6.77 9.65
C ILE A 344 -4.41 6.29 8.20
N GLY A 345 -4.95 5.10 7.92
CA GLY A 345 -5.07 4.59 6.57
C GLY A 345 -5.88 5.51 5.66
N ALA A 346 -7.06 5.97 6.12
CA ALA A 346 -7.98 6.82 5.35
C ALA A 346 -7.57 8.30 5.33
N GLY A 347 -6.96 8.79 6.40
CA GLY A 347 -6.51 10.19 6.52
C GLY A 347 -5.12 10.43 5.94
N GLY A 348 -4.19 9.49 6.10
CA GLY A 348 -2.77 9.61 5.74
C GLY A 348 -2.32 8.75 4.56
N GLY A 349 -3.08 7.71 4.17
CA GLY A 349 -2.78 6.91 2.98
C GLY A 349 -1.41 6.20 3.01
N LEU A 350 -0.97 5.80 4.20
CA LEU A 350 0.27 5.05 4.39
C LEU A 350 0.16 3.66 3.77
N ARG A 351 1.30 3.10 3.32
CA ARG A 351 1.37 1.68 2.97
C ARG A 351 1.26 0.85 4.25
N ILE A 352 0.72 -0.36 4.15
CA ILE A 352 0.59 -1.28 5.30
C ILE A 352 1.91 -1.43 6.07
N GLY A 353 3.04 -1.59 5.38
CA GLY A 353 4.35 -1.71 6.03
C GLY A 353 4.85 -0.42 6.68
N GLU A 354 4.48 0.75 6.16
CA GLU A 354 4.85 2.05 6.73
C GLU A 354 4.08 2.27 8.03
N GLU A 355 2.78 1.95 8.01
CA GLU A 355 1.90 2.07 9.18
C GLU A 355 2.26 1.08 10.29
N LEU A 356 2.56 -0.18 9.93
CA LEU A 356 3.08 -1.20 10.87
C LEU A 356 4.39 -0.78 11.55
N ALA A 357 5.16 0.11 10.91
CA ALA A 357 6.43 0.59 11.45
C ALA A 357 6.29 1.86 12.29
N LEU A 358 5.09 2.44 12.40
CA LEU A 358 4.89 3.63 13.20
C LEU A 358 5.19 3.39 14.67
N ARG A 359 5.83 4.40 15.26
CA ARG A 359 6.25 4.50 16.65
C ARG A 359 5.79 5.84 17.15
N ILE A 360 5.72 6.01 18.46
CA ILE A 360 5.36 7.30 19.05
C ILE A 360 6.28 8.42 18.54
N SER A 361 7.58 8.17 18.41
CA SER A 361 8.53 9.15 17.87
C SER A 361 8.27 9.56 16.43
N HIS A 362 7.53 8.79 15.65
CA HIS A 362 7.10 9.21 14.31
C HIS A 362 6.00 10.28 14.35
N LEU A 363 5.24 10.37 15.44
CA LEU A 363 4.11 11.28 15.61
C LEU A 363 4.46 12.45 16.53
N LEU A 364 5.08 12.16 17.68
CA LEU A 364 5.31 13.12 18.76
C LEU A 364 6.80 13.33 18.97
N THR A 365 7.22 14.59 19.03
CA THR A 365 8.49 14.93 19.68
C THR A 365 8.42 14.68 21.19
N PRO A 366 9.56 14.61 21.90
CA PRO A 366 9.56 14.59 23.35
C PRO A 366 8.75 15.75 23.94
N ALA A 367 9.02 16.99 23.54
CA ALA A 367 8.29 18.17 24.00
C ALA A 367 6.76 18.06 23.79
N GLN A 368 6.34 17.54 22.63
CA GLN A 368 4.91 17.30 22.38
C GLN A 368 4.32 16.24 23.32
N SER A 369 5.06 15.17 23.62
CA SER A 369 4.58 14.16 24.57
C SER A 369 4.45 14.72 25.98
N GLU A 370 5.39 15.55 26.40
CA GLU A 370 5.37 16.22 27.69
C GLU A 370 4.19 17.17 27.79
N PHE A 371 4.02 18.06 26.81
CA PHE A 371 2.86 18.94 26.77
C PHE A 371 1.55 18.17 26.86
N LEU A 372 1.36 17.13 26.05
CA LEU A 372 0.11 16.37 26.00
C LEU A 372 -0.23 15.66 27.32
N PHE A 373 0.73 14.95 27.90
CA PHE A 373 0.45 14.03 29.01
C PHE A 373 0.79 14.58 30.39
N VAL A 374 1.66 15.60 30.46
CA VAL A 374 2.14 16.20 31.71
C VAL A 374 1.54 17.59 31.89
N THR A 375 1.60 18.47 30.89
CA THR A 375 1.09 19.84 31.02
C THR A 375 -0.43 19.90 30.84
N ALA A 376 -0.93 19.32 29.75
CA ALA A 376 -2.33 19.36 29.38
C ALA A 376 -3.14 18.21 29.99
N HIS A 377 -2.49 17.22 30.63
CA HIS A 377 -3.17 16.10 31.29
C HIS A 377 -4.31 15.43 30.47
N ILE A 378 -4.07 15.23 29.17
CA ILE A 378 -5.06 14.76 28.18
C ILE A 378 -5.84 13.49 28.60
N GLN A 379 -5.31 12.69 29.51
CA GLN A 379 -5.94 11.49 30.05
C GLN A 379 -7.22 11.78 30.87
N ARG A 380 -7.37 12.99 31.42
CA ARG A 380 -8.51 13.37 32.27
C ARG A 380 -9.59 14.09 31.48
N TRP A 381 -9.18 14.86 30.48
CA TRP A 381 -10.05 15.69 29.66
C TRP A 381 -11.01 16.56 30.48
N ASP A 382 -10.44 17.22 31.49
CA ASP A 382 -11.12 18.19 32.35
C ASP A 382 -11.03 19.63 31.78
N GLU A 383 -11.63 20.60 32.47
CA GLU A 383 -11.63 22.00 32.06
C GLU A 383 -10.20 22.57 31.91
N GLU A 384 -9.27 22.16 32.78
CA GLU A 384 -7.87 22.56 32.72
C GLU A 384 -7.19 22.04 31.44
N THR A 385 -7.42 20.77 31.11
CA THR A 385 -6.99 20.15 29.85
C THR A 385 -7.49 20.94 28.64
N GLU A 386 -8.78 21.27 28.62
CA GLU A 386 -9.38 22.02 27.52
C GLU A 386 -8.78 23.42 27.38
N ASN A 387 -8.59 24.12 28.49
CA ASN A 387 -8.02 25.46 28.50
C ASN A 387 -6.58 25.46 28.01
N ALA A 388 -5.74 24.53 28.48
CA ALA A 388 -4.37 24.37 28.02
C ALA A 388 -4.31 24.15 26.50
N TRP A 389 -5.22 23.32 25.98
CA TRP A 389 -5.27 23.01 24.55
C TRP A 389 -5.77 24.19 23.70
N LYS A 390 -6.80 24.90 24.16
CA LYS A 390 -7.32 26.10 23.49
C LYS A 390 -6.23 27.18 23.41
N ILE A 391 -5.49 27.38 24.49
CA ILE A 391 -4.37 28.33 24.53
C ILE A 391 -3.28 27.92 23.54
N ASP A 392 -2.87 26.64 23.52
CA ASP A 392 -1.85 26.18 22.58
C ASP A 392 -2.28 26.33 21.12
N ALA A 393 -3.56 26.05 20.82
CA ALA A 393 -4.10 26.16 19.47
C ALA A 393 -4.13 27.59 18.91
N MET A 394 -4.17 28.59 19.78
CA MET A 394 -4.08 30.02 19.42
C MET A 394 -2.65 30.49 19.19
N LYS A 395 -1.63 29.69 19.55
CA LYS A 395 -0.24 30.04 19.24
C LYS A 395 0.03 29.93 17.73
N PRO A 396 0.93 30.75 17.18
CA PRO A 396 1.45 30.56 15.83
C PRO A 396 1.99 29.14 15.63
N GLY A 397 1.78 28.56 14.45
CA GLY A 397 2.15 27.16 14.15
C GLY A 397 3.54 26.72 14.67
N PRO A 398 4.64 27.49 14.45
CA PRO A 398 5.97 27.12 14.91
C PRO A 398 6.17 27.08 16.43
N THR A 399 5.30 27.74 17.20
CA THR A 399 5.39 27.83 18.67
C THR A 399 4.34 26.98 19.39
N ARG A 400 3.54 26.22 18.64
CA ARG A 400 2.61 25.24 19.20
C ARG A 400 3.37 24.07 19.81
N GLU A 401 2.93 23.65 20.99
CA GLU A 401 3.56 22.57 21.77
C GLU A 401 2.81 21.25 21.63
N GLY A 402 1.55 21.28 21.19
CA GLY A 402 0.72 20.10 20.94
C GLY A 402 1.04 19.33 19.65
N PHE A 403 0.26 18.28 19.42
CA PHE A 403 0.31 17.49 18.19
C PHE A 403 -0.79 17.90 17.20
N TYR A 404 -0.38 18.22 15.98
CA TYR A 404 -1.24 18.74 14.92
C TYR A 404 -1.15 17.87 13.65
N GLY A 405 -1.27 16.55 13.81
CA GLY A 405 -1.47 15.64 12.68
C GLY A 405 -0.26 15.28 11.81
N ALA A 406 0.94 15.77 12.10
CA ALA A 406 2.13 15.50 11.29
C ALA A 406 2.79 14.15 11.63
N ILE A 407 2.82 13.21 10.68
CA ILE A 407 3.47 11.90 10.81
C ILE A 407 4.74 11.85 9.97
N ARG A 408 5.87 11.56 10.62
CA ARG A 408 7.14 11.26 9.95
C ARG A 408 7.18 9.79 9.52
N VAL A 409 7.22 9.56 8.22
CA VAL A 409 7.34 8.22 7.64
C VAL A 409 8.80 7.98 7.27
N ASP A 410 9.51 7.38 8.21
CA ASP A 410 10.96 7.14 8.11
C ASP A 410 11.33 5.65 8.02
N GLU A 411 10.37 4.77 8.34
CA GLU A 411 10.53 3.33 8.41
C GLU A 411 9.41 2.60 7.65
N GLN A 412 9.72 1.40 7.18
CA GLN A 412 8.76 0.48 6.58
C GLN A 412 9.11 -0.96 6.97
N PHE A 413 8.14 -1.64 7.54
CA PHE A 413 8.18 -3.07 7.86
C PHE A 413 7.73 -3.89 6.65
N THR A 414 8.64 -4.66 6.05
CA THR A 414 8.40 -5.35 4.77
C THR A 414 8.87 -6.79 4.83
N GLN A 415 8.16 -7.69 4.16
CA GLN A 415 8.59 -9.07 3.98
C GLN A 415 9.77 -9.15 3.00
N VAL A 416 10.82 -9.86 3.38
CA VAL A 416 12.01 -10.15 2.57
C VAL A 416 12.24 -11.66 2.59
N GLY A 417 11.77 -12.35 1.55
CA GLY A 417 11.77 -13.82 1.52
C GLY A 417 10.83 -14.40 2.59
N SER A 418 11.36 -15.26 3.46
CA SER A 418 10.62 -15.84 4.59
C SER A 418 10.71 -15.01 5.87
N THR A 419 11.55 -13.97 5.92
CA THR A 419 11.72 -13.11 7.09
C THR A 419 11.10 -11.73 6.85
N PHE A 420 11.03 -10.93 7.91
CA PHE A 420 10.65 -9.53 7.81
C PHE A 420 11.85 -8.65 8.05
N ALA A 421 11.86 -7.49 7.41
CA ALA A 421 12.88 -6.49 7.56
C ALA A 421 12.28 -5.12 7.83
N LEU A 422 12.94 -4.36 8.69
CA LEU A 422 12.77 -2.90 8.73
C LEU A 422 13.69 -2.29 7.70
N GLY A 423 13.18 -1.34 6.94
CA GLY A 423 13.99 -0.55 6.04
C GLY A 423 13.41 0.82 5.84
N LEU A 424 14.06 1.60 5.00
CA LEU A 424 13.51 2.88 4.58
C LEU A 424 12.27 2.68 3.69
N PRO A 425 11.31 3.62 3.70
CA PRO A 425 10.15 3.59 2.83
C PRO A 425 10.48 3.41 1.34
N LYS A 426 9.57 2.78 0.60
CA LYS A 426 9.75 2.49 -0.84
C LYS A 426 9.74 3.80 -1.68
N TRP A 427 10.84 4.02 -2.43
CA TRP A 427 11.33 5.06 -3.42
C TRP A 427 10.24 5.89 -4.21
N ASN A 428 10.46 7.05 -4.90
CA ASN A 428 11.52 7.31 -5.91
C ASN A 428 12.15 8.72 -6.15
N SER A 429 13.49 8.82 -6.01
CA SER A 429 14.49 9.34 -7.00
C SER A 429 15.94 9.12 -6.49
N PRO A 430 16.94 8.88 -7.36
CA PRO A 430 18.34 8.74 -6.95
C PRO A 430 18.86 10.06 -6.39
N GLY A 431 19.00 10.13 -5.07
CA GLY A 431 19.56 11.29 -4.37
C GLY A 431 18.70 11.88 -3.26
N ASN A 432 17.46 11.44 -3.05
CA ASN A 432 16.61 11.97 -1.98
C ASN A 432 16.50 10.99 -0.80
N MET A 433 16.66 11.49 0.43
CA MET A 433 16.42 10.70 1.64
C MET A 433 14.95 10.26 1.63
N LYS A 434 14.70 8.94 1.71
CA LYS A 434 13.38 8.27 1.58
C LYS A 434 12.35 8.59 2.69
N ARG A 435 12.56 9.69 3.40
CA ARG A 435 11.77 10.16 4.54
C ARG A 435 10.78 11.20 4.07
N ARG A 436 9.58 11.20 4.63
CA ARG A 436 8.55 12.19 4.29
C ARG A 436 7.64 12.44 5.47
N THR A 437 7.07 13.63 5.51
CA THR A 437 5.98 13.95 6.42
C THR A 437 4.66 13.76 5.70
N VAL A 438 3.72 13.07 6.34
CA VAL A 438 2.31 12.97 5.95
C VAL A 438 1.53 13.77 6.99
N HIS A 439 0.63 14.64 6.54
CA HIS A 439 -0.24 15.37 7.47
C HIS A 439 -1.56 14.61 7.55
N LEU A 440 -2.21 14.56 8.72
CA LEU A 440 -3.53 13.98 8.89
C LEU A 440 -4.56 15.12 9.03
N PRO A 441 -5.76 15.01 8.43
CA PRO A 441 -6.87 15.84 8.89
C PRO A 441 -7.26 15.45 10.31
N TYR A 442 -7.90 16.35 11.05
CA TYR A 442 -8.59 15.94 12.27
C TYR A 442 -9.92 15.25 11.97
N TYR A 443 -10.71 15.82 11.05
CA TYR A 443 -12.00 15.30 10.59
C TYR A 443 -11.93 14.83 9.13
N LEU A 444 -12.49 13.65 8.84
CA LEU A 444 -12.77 13.28 7.45
C LEU A 444 -14.02 14.02 6.95
N PRO A 445 -14.15 14.26 5.63
CA PRO A 445 -15.36 14.84 5.06
C PRO A 445 -16.61 14.05 5.45
N SER A 446 -17.71 14.75 5.73
CA SER A 446 -18.97 14.11 6.06
C SER A 446 -19.67 13.60 4.80
N PRO A 447 -20.19 12.36 4.79
CA PRO A 447 -21.04 11.89 3.69
C PRO A 447 -22.42 12.57 3.68
N LEU A 448 -22.84 13.21 4.78
CA LEU A 448 -24.11 13.92 4.88
C LEU A 448 -24.07 15.28 4.17
N HIS A 449 -22.88 15.84 4.03
CA HIS A 449 -22.62 17.11 3.36
C HIS A 449 -21.86 16.93 2.03
N SER A 450 -21.94 15.75 1.41
CA SER A 450 -21.16 15.45 0.19
C SER A 450 -21.48 16.32 -1.02
N GLY A 451 -22.62 17.02 -1.01
CA GLY A 451 -23.03 17.98 -2.05
C GLY A 451 -22.68 19.44 -1.74
N ASP A 452 -22.16 19.72 -0.54
CA ASP A 452 -21.77 21.07 -0.13
C ASP A 452 -20.45 21.48 -0.80
N LYS A 453 -20.45 22.65 -1.43
CA LYS A 453 -19.30 23.20 -2.17
C LYS A 453 -18.43 24.13 -1.32
N ARG A 454 -18.87 24.47 -0.12
CA ARG A 454 -18.08 25.24 0.83
C ARG A 454 -16.89 24.42 1.31
N SER A 455 -15.88 25.11 1.81
CA SER A 455 -14.72 24.46 2.41
C SER A 455 -15.10 23.64 3.64
N LEU A 456 -14.27 22.66 4.01
CA LEU A 456 -14.53 21.83 5.18
C LEU A 456 -14.64 22.67 6.46
N ARG A 457 -13.82 23.72 6.59
CA ARG A 457 -13.91 24.65 7.73
C ARG A 457 -15.23 25.40 7.79
N GLU A 458 -15.69 25.94 6.66
CA GLU A 458 -16.96 26.66 6.62
C GLU A 458 -18.14 25.74 6.99
N GLN A 459 -18.11 24.47 6.57
CA GLN A 459 -19.13 23.50 6.94
C GLN A 459 -19.07 23.16 8.45
N ILE A 460 -17.87 22.85 8.98
CA ILE A 460 -17.68 22.54 10.40
C ILE A 460 -18.08 23.73 11.29
N ALA A 461 -17.82 24.97 10.84
CA ALA A 461 -18.13 26.18 11.58
C ALA A 461 -19.64 26.39 11.81
N GLU A 462 -20.52 25.74 11.06
CA GLU A 462 -21.97 25.78 11.31
C GLU A 462 -22.35 25.08 12.62
N HIS A 463 -21.63 24.01 12.95
CA HIS A 463 -21.91 23.18 14.11
C HIS A 463 -20.95 23.46 15.28
N ALA A 464 -19.77 24.02 14.97
CA ALA A 464 -18.76 24.43 15.94
C ALA A 464 -18.24 25.85 15.61
N PRO A 465 -18.97 26.91 16.02
CA PRO A 465 -18.69 28.31 15.62
C PRO A 465 -17.28 28.80 15.95
N ARG A 466 -16.60 28.20 16.93
CA ARG A 466 -15.20 28.50 17.28
C ARG A 466 -14.25 28.29 16.10
N PHE A 467 -14.59 27.42 15.16
CA PHE A 467 -13.80 27.17 13.97
C PHE A 467 -14.15 28.07 12.78
N LYS A 468 -14.97 29.11 12.97
CA LYS A 468 -15.25 30.07 11.91
C LYS A 468 -13.95 30.66 11.34
N PRO A 469 -13.80 30.74 10.01
CA PRO A 469 -12.62 31.32 9.40
C PRO A 469 -12.51 32.82 9.72
N HIS A 470 -11.29 33.28 9.95
CA HIS A 470 -10.94 34.69 10.14
C HIS A 470 -10.28 35.27 8.89
N ASP A 471 -10.27 36.61 8.77
CA ASP A 471 -9.60 37.30 7.67
C ASP A 471 -8.09 36.99 7.61
N ASN A 472 -7.47 36.75 8.77
CA ASN A 472 -6.12 36.20 8.86
C ASN A 472 -6.19 34.73 9.30
N PRO A 473 -5.84 33.77 8.41
CA PRO A 473 -5.86 32.33 8.72
C PRO A 473 -4.96 31.93 9.90
N GLU A 474 -3.96 32.73 10.28
CA GLU A 474 -3.13 32.46 11.46
C GLU A 474 -3.94 32.53 12.77
N ASN A 475 -5.07 33.23 12.76
CA ASN A 475 -5.98 33.34 13.90
C ASN A 475 -6.99 32.18 13.98
N ASP A 476 -7.02 31.30 12.97
CA ASP A 476 -7.96 30.20 12.93
C ASP A 476 -7.59 29.13 13.96
N ALA A 477 -8.54 28.84 14.86
CA ALA A 477 -8.38 27.77 15.83
C ALA A 477 -8.23 26.42 15.11
N SER A 478 -7.20 25.64 15.44
CA SER A 478 -6.98 24.34 14.80
C SER A 478 -8.03 23.30 15.20
N PHE A 479 -8.51 22.47 14.27
CA PHE A 479 -9.40 21.34 14.59
C PHE A 479 -8.77 20.33 15.56
N TRP A 480 -7.44 20.27 15.63
CA TRP A 480 -6.73 19.45 16.61
C TRP A 480 -6.96 19.88 18.05
N SER A 481 -7.60 21.02 18.27
CA SER A 481 -8.07 21.51 19.56
C SER A 481 -9.54 21.24 19.87
N SER A 482 -10.18 20.35 19.12
CA SER A 482 -11.59 20.01 19.37
C SER A 482 -11.79 19.44 20.77
N THR A 483 -12.81 19.92 21.48
CA THR A 483 -13.26 19.38 22.77
C THR A 483 -14.07 18.09 22.56
N PRO A 484 -14.32 17.26 23.59
CA PRO A 484 -15.08 16.03 23.43
C PRO A 484 -16.52 16.33 22.99
N THR A 485 -17.08 17.43 23.48
CA THR A 485 -18.40 17.92 23.07
C THR A 485 -18.41 18.30 21.59
N GLU A 486 -17.44 19.08 21.11
CA GLU A 486 -17.33 19.43 19.69
C GLU A 486 -17.11 18.19 18.82
N VAL A 487 -16.28 17.24 19.29
CA VAL A 487 -16.06 15.95 18.62
C VAL A 487 -17.38 15.18 18.51
N GLY A 488 -18.15 15.07 19.58
CA GLY A 488 -19.44 14.38 19.57
C GLY A 488 -20.44 15.04 18.62
N THR A 489 -20.55 16.37 18.67
CA THR A 489 -21.44 17.14 17.79
C THR A 489 -21.06 16.97 16.33
N LEU A 490 -19.79 17.17 15.98
CA LEU A 490 -19.33 17.06 14.58
C LEU A 490 -19.41 15.61 14.07
N TRP A 491 -19.17 14.62 14.94
CA TRP A 491 -19.34 13.22 14.57
C TRP A 491 -20.83 12.88 14.31
N ALA A 492 -21.76 13.47 15.07
CA ALA A 492 -23.20 13.32 14.83
C ALA A 492 -23.63 13.91 13.45
N GLU A 493 -22.89 14.90 12.95
CA GLU A 493 -23.05 15.48 11.61
C GLU A 493 -22.26 14.70 10.52
N GLY A 494 -21.70 13.54 10.88
CA GLY A 494 -20.99 12.65 9.97
C GLY A 494 -19.51 12.98 9.74
N TYR A 495 -18.95 14.00 10.39
CA TYR A 495 -17.51 14.31 10.34
C TYR A 495 -16.73 13.38 11.27
N VAL A 496 -16.04 12.39 10.70
CA VAL A 496 -15.36 11.35 11.48
C VAL A 496 -14.08 11.91 12.12
N PRO A 497 -13.94 11.89 13.47
CA PRO A 497 -12.86 12.55 14.20
C PRO A 497 -11.62 11.67 14.33
N ILE A 498 -10.87 11.45 13.24
CA ILE A 498 -9.66 10.62 13.28
C ILE A 498 -8.59 11.17 14.24
N GLY A 499 -8.57 12.49 14.47
CA GLY A 499 -7.68 13.10 15.46
C GLY A 499 -7.99 12.66 16.89
N TRP A 500 -9.27 12.68 17.31
CA TRP A 500 -9.69 12.17 18.62
C TRP A 500 -9.36 10.68 18.77
N ILE A 501 -9.67 9.87 17.74
CA ILE A 501 -9.40 8.42 17.73
C ILE A 501 -7.90 8.15 17.91
N LEU A 502 -7.04 8.94 17.25
CA LEU A 502 -5.59 8.82 17.40
C LEU A 502 -5.13 9.25 18.80
N LEU A 503 -5.67 10.34 19.36
CA LEU A 503 -5.36 10.78 20.73
C LEU A 503 -5.76 9.74 21.78
N GLN A 504 -6.88 9.04 21.59
CA GLN A 504 -7.25 7.90 22.43
C GLN A 504 -6.19 6.79 22.35
N ARG A 505 -5.70 6.47 21.16
CA ARG A 505 -4.65 5.45 21.01
C ARG A 505 -3.34 5.86 21.68
N LEU A 506 -2.95 7.13 21.56
CA LEU A 506 -1.77 7.68 22.25
C LEU A 506 -1.94 7.60 23.77
N THR A 507 -3.14 7.90 24.27
CA THR A 507 -3.51 7.79 25.69
C THR A 507 -3.44 6.36 26.21
N ASP A 508 -3.96 5.38 25.45
CA ASP A 508 -3.86 3.94 25.78
C ASP A 508 -2.39 3.51 25.95
N LEU A 509 -1.50 3.98 25.06
CA LEU A 509 -0.08 3.66 25.10
C LEU A 509 0.63 4.31 26.28
N TRP A 510 0.30 5.57 26.61
CA TRP A 510 0.86 6.27 27.76
C TRP A 510 0.45 5.65 29.10
N ASN A 511 -0.79 5.14 29.17
CA ASN A 511 -1.36 4.49 30.34
C ASN A 511 -1.03 2.99 30.41
N ASN A 512 -0.19 2.49 29.50
CA ASN A 512 0.17 1.08 29.48
C ASN A 512 1.02 0.72 30.69
N LYS A 513 0.56 -0.23 31.53
CA LYS A 513 1.28 -0.66 32.74
C LYS A 513 2.70 -1.19 32.49
N ALA A 514 2.99 -1.68 31.28
CA ALA A 514 4.33 -2.13 30.93
C ALA A 514 5.30 -0.95 30.78
N LEU A 515 4.81 0.23 30.39
CA LEU A 515 5.59 1.46 30.35
C LEU A 515 6.02 1.88 31.76
N ASP A 516 5.08 1.90 32.71
CA ASP A 516 5.40 2.27 34.11
C ASP A 516 6.41 1.31 34.74
N ARG A 517 6.27 0.00 34.49
CA ARG A 517 7.23 -1.02 34.96
C ARG A 517 8.61 -0.91 34.33
N ALA A 518 8.71 -0.31 33.15
CA ALA A 518 9.99 -0.12 32.46
C ALA A 518 10.75 1.13 32.95
N SER A 519 10.13 1.95 33.79
CA SER A 519 10.64 3.24 34.28
C SER A 519 10.83 3.28 35.81
N THR A 520 11.09 2.13 36.45
CA THR A 520 11.09 1.98 37.92
C THR A 520 12.44 2.21 38.60
N ASP A 521 13.53 2.35 37.85
CA ASP A 521 14.89 2.39 38.42
C ASP A 521 15.35 3.82 38.81
N ALA A 522 14.48 4.82 38.64
CA ALA A 522 14.76 6.23 38.85
C ALA A 522 14.72 6.68 40.33
N LEU A 523 15.68 7.51 40.72
CA LEU A 523 15.84 8.04 42.10
C LEU A 523 15.00 9.31 42.39
N THR A 524 14.51 10.01 41.37
CA THR A 524 13.71 11.23 41.49
C THR A 524 12.53 11.23 40.51
N HIS A 525 11.52 12.07 40.77
CA HIS A 525 10.33 12.18 39.91
C HIS A 525 10.68 12.64 38.49
N ASP A 526 11.55 13.64 38.33
CA ASP A 526 11.94 14.16 37.02
C ASP A 526 12.70 13.11 36.19
N VAL A 527 13.56 12.32 36.84
CA VAL A 527 14.27 11.22 36.17
C VAL A 527 13.29 10.13 35.75
N LEU A 528 12.31 9.81 36.60
CA LEU A 528 11.26 8.84 36.28
C LEU A 528 10.41 9.28 35.08
N LEU A 529 10.05 10.56 35.04
CA LEU A 529 9.29 11.13 33.92
C LEU A 529 10.11 11.11 32.62
N GLY A 530 11.38 11.50 32.69
CA GLY A 530 12.30 11.44 31.55
C GLY A 530 12.48 10.00 31.01
N GLU A 531 12.62 9.01 31.88
CA GLU A 531 12.69 7.59 31.50
C GLU A 531 11.38 7.10 30.88
N LYS A 532 10.24 7.43 31.49
CA LYS A 532 8.90 7.12 30.96
C LYS A 532 8.71 7.70 29.58
N GLN A 533 9.06 8.96 29.36
CA GLN A 533 8.96 9.63 28.07
C GLN A 533 9.89 9.00 27.02
N ALA A 534 11.14 8.72 27.38
CA ALA A 534 12.10 8.06 26.50
C ALA A 534 11.63 6.65 26.10
N ASN A 535 11.04 5.90 27.03
CA ASN A 535 10.44 4.60 26.74
C ASN A 535 9.19 4.75 25.86
N TYR A 536 8.29 5.67 26.18
CA TYR A 536 7.06 5.93 25.43
C TYR A 536 7.35 6.22 23.96
N GLN A 537 8.34 7.06 23.68
CA GLN A 537 8.82 7.39 22.34
C GLN A 537 9.22 6.17 21.49
N ARG A 538 9.60 5.07 22.14
CA ARG A 538 10.02 3.81 21.50
C ARG A 538 8.86 2.86 21.23
N MET A 539 7.69 3.08 21.81
CA MET A 539 6.56 2.16 21.64
C MET A 539 6.09 2.14 20.18
N LEU A 540 5.73 0.95 19.71
CA LEU A 540 5.03 0.79 18.44
C LEU A 540 3.60 1.30 18.60
N LEU A 541 3.11 2.00 17.58
CA LEU A 541 1.73 2.49 17.57
C LEU A 541 0.74 1.32 17.45
N PHE A 542 1.12 0.32 16.64
CA PHE A 542 0.31 -0.85 16.29
C PHE A 542 1.02 -2.18 16.61
N PRO A 543 1.22 -2.50 17.90
CA PRO A 543 1.92 -3.71 18.30
C PRO A 543 1.06 -4.98 18.17
N THR A 544 1.69 -6.14 18.28
CA THR A 544 0.99 -7.41 18.47
C THR A 544 0.24 -7.44 19.79
N ARG A 545 -0.89 -8.15 19.82
CA ARG A 545 -1.65 -8.38 21.05
C ARG A 545 -0.88 -9.18 22.10
N LYS A 546 -0.01 -10.10 21.66
CA LYS A 546 0.84 -10.90 22.57
C LYS A 546 2.04 -10.05 23.02
N PRO A 547 2.26 -9.90 24.34
CA PRO A 547 3.39 -9.14 24.86
C PRO A 547 4.70 -9.93 24.73
N VAL A 548 5.80 -9.21 24.56
CA VAL A 548 7.17 -9.73 24.60
C VAL A 548 7.56 -9.93 26.07
N LYS A 549 7.94 -11.16 26.44
CA LYS A 549 8.03 -11.58 27.85
C LYS A 549 9.29 -11.12 28.57
N ASP A 550 10.43 -11.05 27.90
CA ASP A 550 11.72 -10.74 28.52
C ASP A 550 12.52 -9.66 27.78
N LYS A 551 13.54 -9.12 28.46
CA LYS A 551 14.39 -8.03 27.98
C LYS A 551 15.24 -8.45 26.76
N GLU A 552 15.57 -9.73 26.63
CA GLU A 552 16.41 -10.23 25.54
C GLU A 552 15.60 -10.33 24.24
N ALA A 553 14.41 -10.92 24.30
CA ALA A 553 13.46 -10.97 23.19
C ALA A 553 12.97 -9.57 22.76
N ALA A 554 12.89 -8.62 23.70
CA ALA A 554 12.56 -7.23 23.40
C ALA A 554 13.69 -6.47 22.68
N ARG A 555 14.95 -6.92 22.83
CA ARG A 555 16.13 -6.40 22.15
C ARG A 555 16.39 -7.09 20.81
N ASN A 556 16.15 -8.39 20.74
CA ASN A 556 16.38 -9.26 19.59
C ASN A 556 15.05 -9.64 18.92
N THR A 557 14.31 -8.65 18.41
CA THR A 557 13.18 -8.94 17.53
C THR A 557 13.72 -9.64 16.27
N ASP A 558 13.08 -10.73 15.81
CA ASP A 558 13.42 -11.48 14.58
C ASP A 558 13.16 -10.65 13.30
N ILE A 559 13.79 -9.49 13.22
CA ILE A 559 13.60 -8.48 12.18
C ILE A 559 14.97 -8.19 11.60
N THR A 560 15.08 -8.47 10.30
CA THR A 560 16.29 -8.17 9.54
C THR A 560 16.41 -6.66 9.35
N ARG A 561 17.64 -6.15 9.35
CA ARG A 561 17.92 -4.73 9.13
C ARG A 561 19.00 -4.53 8.06
N PRO A 562 18.94 -3.45 7.28
CA PRO A 562 20.04 -3.03 6.41
C PRO A 562 21.32 -2.84 7.22
N GLU A 563 22.45 -3.07 6.57
CA GLU A 563 23.76 -2.71 7.12
C GLU A 563 23.81 -1.21 7.43
N GLY A 564 24.31 -0.84 8.61
CA GLY A 564 24.35 0.57 9.06
C GLY A 564 23.02 1.16 9.53
N TRP A 565 21.97 0.34 9.75
CA TRP A 565 20.69 0.84 10.26
C TRP A 565 20.81 1.44 11.67
N THR A 566 20.49 2.73 11.80
CA THR A 566 20.48 3.49 13.06
C THR A 566 19.10 3.65 13.68
N GLY A 567 18.04 3.26 12.96
CA GLY A 567 16.67 3.33 13.46
C GLY A 567 16.43 2.38 14.64
N GLN A 568 15.49 2.73 15.49
CA GLN A 568 15.23 1.99 16.71
C GLN A 568 14.42 0.73 16.40
N VAL A 569 14.91 -0.43 16.83
CA VAL A 569 14.25 -1.73 16.56
C VAL A 569 13.67 -2.35 17.84
N SER A 570 14.28 -2.07 18.98
CA SER A 570 13.83 -2.60 20.27
C SER A 570 12.41 -2.15 20.62
N VAL A 571 11.71 -3.02 21.34
CA VAL A 571 10.41 -2.76 21.95
C VAL A 571 10.54 -2.77 23.48
N ILE A 572 9.50 -2.35 24.19
CA ILE A 572 9.50 -2.39 25.65
C ILE A 572 9.03 -3.79 26.11
N PRO A 573 9.72 -4.46 27.04
CA PRO A 573 9.23 -5.69 27.65
C PRO A 573 7.81 -5.51 28.24
N GLY A 574 6.94 -6.49 28.06
CA GLY A 574 5.53 -6.40 28.46
C GLY A 574 4.63 -5.67 27.47
N THR A 575 5.18 -5.04 26.43
CA THR A 575 4.44 -4.53 25.26
C THR A 575 4.53 -5.52 24.09
N GLY A 576 3.75 -5.30 23.03
CA GLY A 576 3.80 -6.16 21.85
C GLY A 576 4.91 -5.82 20.85
N ASN A 577 5.14 -6.73 19.91
CA ASN A 577 6.15 -6.63 18.85
C ASN A 577 5.49 -6.17 17.52
N TYR A 578 6.27 -6.13 16.43
CA TYR A 578 5.75 -5.89 15.08
C TYR A 578 4.73 -6.96 14.67
N ILE A 579 3.55 -6.53 14.21
CA ILE A 579 2.49 -7.45 13.79
C ILE A 579 2.69 -7.86 12.32
N HIS A 580 2.62 -9.18 12.10
CA HIS A 580 2.66 -9.74 10.76
C HIS A 580 1.44 -9.27 9.95
N PRO A 581 1.59 -8.83 8.68
CA PRO A 581 0.48 -8.33 7.87
C PRO A 581 -0.71 -9.29 7.77
N SER A 582 -0.48 -10.60 7.65
CA SER A 582 -1.58 -11.58 7.59
C SER A 582 -2.36 -11.69 8.91
N ASN A 583 -1.69 -11.53 10.05
CA ASN A 583 -2.35 -11.56 11.36
C ASN A 583 -3.19 -10.30 11.55
N LEU A 584 -2.67 -9.14 11.13
CA LEU A 584 -3.45 -7.91 11.12
C LEU A 584 -4.65 -8.04 10.16
N GLN A 585 -4.46 -8.58 8.96
CA GLN A 585 -5.55 -8.81 8.02
C GLN A 585 -6.64 -9.73 8.60
N ALA A 586 -6.28 -10.73 9.41
CA ALA A 586 -7.27 -11.58 10.08
C ALA A 586 -8.19 -10.78 11.05
N ASP A 587 -7.68 -9.69 11.63
CA ASP A 587 -8.47 -8.78 12.48
C ASP A 587 -9.26 -7.76 11.64
N LEU A 588 -8.66 -7.21 10.57
CA LEU A 588 -9.28 -6.16 9.75
C LEU A 588 -10.38 -6.70 8.82
N ASN A 589 -10.17 -7.89 8.26
CA ASN A 589 -11.00 -8.45 7.20
C ASN A 589 -12.47 -8.61 7.61
N PRO A 590 -12.80 -9.19 8.78
CA PRO A 590 -14.19 -9.32 9.23
C PRO A 590 -14.91 -7.97 9.33
N ILE A 591 -14.21 -6.90 9.71
CA ILE A 591 -14.78 -5.56 9.83
C ILE A 591 -15.11 -5.00 8.46
N PHE A 592 -14.15 -5.06 7.52
CA PHE A 592 -14.38 -4.66 6.13
C PHE A 592 -15.54 -5.44 5.50
N ASP A 593 -15.58 -6.77 5.70
CA ASP A 593 -16.62 -7.62 5.15
C ASP A 593 -17.99 -7.30 5.75
N TYR A 594 -18.06 -7.05 7.07
CA TYR A 594 -19.31 -6.70 7.76
C TYR A 594 -19.88 -5.37 7.27
N VAL A 595 -19.06 -4.32 7.18
CA VAL A 595 -19.50 -3.00 6.71
C VAL A 595 -19.98 -3.09 5.26
N SER A 596 -19.22 -3.78 4.41
CA SER A 596 -19.61 -3.98 3.01
C SER A 596 -20.92 -4.76 2.91
N ALA A 597 -21.10 -5.79 3.75
CA ALA A 597 -22.32 -6.58 3.77
C ALA A 597 -23.56 -5.78 4.22
N ARG A 598 -23.39 -4.88 5.19
CA ARG A 598 -24.48 -4.00 5.66
C ARG A 598 -24.82 -2.90 4.67
N LEU A 599 -23.83 -2.43 3.90
CA LEU A 599 -24.03 -1.43 2.85
C LEU A 599 -24.41 -2.03 1.50
N GLN A 600 -24.69 -3.34 1.39
CA GLN A 600 -25.07 -4.05 0.15
C GLN A 600 -26.22 -3.40 -0.65
N LEU A 601 -26.98 -2.49 -0.04
CA LEU A 601 -28.07 -1.76 -0.68
C LEU A 601 -27.61 -0.54 -1.52
N PHE A 602 -26.31 -0.25 -1.58
CA PHE A 602 -25.77 0.91 -2.32
C PHE A 602 -24.88 0.52 -3.52
N PRO A 603 -24.96 1.25 -4.66
CA PRO A 603 -23.96 1.14 -5.73
C PRO A 603 -22.53 1.38 -5.20
N GLY A 604 -21.59 0.48 -5.51
CA GLY A 604 -20.21 0.56 -5.00
C GLY A 604 -19.98 -0.06 -3.62
N ALA A 605 -20.93 -0.82 -3.08
CA ALA A 605 -20.80 -1.56 -1.81
C ALA A 605 -19.69 -2.62 -1.81
N TYR A 606 -19.16 -2.97 -2.98
CA TYR A 606 -18.09 -3.95 -3.17
C TYR A 606 -16.94 -3.38 -3.98
N PRO A 607 -15.68 -3.72 -3.62
CA PRO A 607 -14.55 -3.48 -4.52
C PRO A 607 -14.71 -4.26 -5.83
N GLU A 608 -14.42 -3.62 -6.96
CA GLU A 608 -14.36 -4.29 -8.26
C GLU A 608 -13.42 -5.51 -8.23
N GLY A 609 -13.93 -6.67 -8.69
CA GLY A 609 -13.18 -7.92 -8.74
C GLY A 609 -13.22 -8.77 -7.47
N HIS A 610 -13.88 -8.32 -6.41
CA HIS A 610 -14.26 -9.18 -5.29
C HIS A 610 -15.62 -9.80 -5.55
N ASP A 611 -15.60 -10.96 -6.21
CA ASP A 611 -16.78 -11.77 -6.43
C ASP A 611 -17.19 -12.49 -5.12
N PRO A 612 -18.41 -12.29 -4.60
CA PRO A 612 -18.90 -13.02 -3.42
C PRO A 612 -18.89 -14.54 -3.59
N ASP A 613 -18.87 -15.04 -4.83
CA ASP A 613 -18.87 -16.47 -5.18
C ASP A 613 -17.47 -17.03 -5.51
N ALA A 614 -16.42 -16.18 -5.52
CA ALA A 614 -15.05 -16.65 -5.73
C ALA A 614 -14.51 -17.42 -4.49
N LYS A 615 -13.64 -18.41 -4.74
CA LYS A 615 -12.96 -19.21 -3.68
C LYS A 615 -12.23 -18.29 -2.69
N GLY A 616 -12.90 -17.97 -1.58
CA GLY A 616 -12.41 -17.08 -0.53
C GLY A 616 -13.48 -16.20 0.12
N GLY A 617 -14.62 -15.95 -0.53
CA GLY A 617 -15.81 -15.31 0.08
C GLY A 617 -15.60 -13.89 0.64
N ARG A 618 -14.53 -13.20 0.23
CA ARG A 618 -14.18 -11.84 0.70
C ARG A 618 -15.14 -10.82 0.10
N LYS A 619 -15.80 -10.05 0.95
CA LYS A 619 -16.87 -9.10 0.59
C LYS A 619 -16.48 -7.64 0.75
N GLY A 620 -15.31 -7.35 1.31
CA GLY A 620 -14.90 -6.00 1.62
C GLY A 620 -13.54 -5.55 1.11
N TRP A 621 -13.36 -4.24 1.25
CA TRP A 621 -12.19 -3.47 0.87
C TRP A 621 -10.91 -3.92 1.57
N THR A 622 -9.77 -3.41 1.10
CA THR A 622 -8.45 -3.71 1.68
C THR A 622 -7.81 -2.44 2.24
N HIS A 623 -6.76 -2.60 3.05
CA HIS A 623 -5.96 -1.46 3.51
C HIS A 623 -5.46 -0.56 2.36
N HIS A 624 -5.12 -1.17 1.22
CA HIS A 624 -4.65 -0.40 0.06
C HIS A 624 -5.72 0.55 -0.49
N SER A 625 -6.99 0.18 -0.35
CA SER A 625 -8.14 0.97 -0.80
C SER A 625 -8.31 2.26 0.02
N LEU A 626 -7.95 2.25 1.30
CA LEU A 626 -7.97 3.45 2.17
C LEU A 626 -7.01 4.54 1.65
N ARG A 627 -5.87 4.11 1.10
CA ARG A 627 -4.90 5.02 0.48
C ARG A 627 -5.44 5.67 -0.79
N HIS A 628 -6.25 4.94 -1.56
CA HIS A 628 -6.93 5.53 -2.71
C HIS A 628 -8.00 6.52 -2.27
N TYR A 629 -8.76 6.20 -1.22
CA TYR A 629 -9.71 7.14 -0.63
C TYR A 629 -9.02 8.43 -0.13
N MET A 630 -7.91 8.32 0.60
CA MET A 630 -7.13 9.48 1.05
C MET A 630 -6.79 10.41 -0.12
N ALA A 631 -6.24 9.85 -1.19
CA ALA A 631 -5.84 10.63 -2.35
C ALA A 631 -7.05 11.29 -3.04
N SER A 632 -8.11 10.53 -3.29
CA SER A 632 -9.30 11.01 -3.99
C SER A 632 -10.07 12.07 -3.19
N SER A 633 -10.27 11.85 -1.89
CA SER A 633 -10.94 12.81 -1.01
C SER A 633 -10.18 14.14 -0.94
N ARG A 634 -8.85 14.10 -0.84
CA ARG A 634 -8.02 15.32 -0.84
C ARG A 634 -8.01 16.04 -2.17
N ILE A 635 -7.99 15.31 -3.29
CA ILE A 635 -8.12 15.92 -4.62
C ILE A 635 -9.46 16.66 -4.73
N ALA A 636 -10.55 16.02 -4.29
CA ALA A 636 -11.89 16.64 -4.30
C ALA A 636 -11.96 17.91 -3.43
N MET A 637 -11.19 17.94 -2.33
CA MET A 637 -11.09 19.09 -1.42
C MET A 637 -10.04 20.13 -1.86
N GLY A 638 -9.49 20.04 -3.07
CA GLY A 638 -8.58 21.06 -3.61
C GLY A 638 -7.14 21.00 -3.12
N VAL A 639 -6.73 19.93 -2.43
CA VAL A 639 -5.35 19.81 -1.95
C VAL A 639 -4.37 19.71 -3.13
N PRO A 640 -3.24 20.46 -3.14
CA PRO A 640 -2.30 20.42 -4.25
C PRO A 640 -1.77 19.01 -4.55
N LEU A 641 -1.90 18.59 -5.81
CA LEU A 641 -1.43 17.26 -6.28
C LEU A 641 0.05 17.00 -6.00
N THR A 642 0.89 18.05 -6.02
CA THR A 642 2.32 17.96 -5.68
C THR A 642 2.52 17.51 -4.25
N LEU A 643 1.72 18.04 -3.32
CA LEU A 643 1.71 17.63 -1.92
C LEU A 643 1.21 16.20 -1.76
N ILE A 644 0.05 15.86 -2.35
CA ILE A 644 -0.51 14.50 -2.31
C ILE A 644 0.50 13.48 -2.85
N SER A 645 1.12 13.77 -3.98
CA SER A 645 2.14 12.91 -4.60
C SER A 645 3.35 12.69 -3.69
N ARG A 646 3.79 13.76 -3.00
CA ARG A 646 4.90 13.71 -2.04
C ARG A 646 4.54 12.86 -0.82
N GLU A 647 3.36 13.07 -0.23
CA GLU A 647 2.88 12.34 0.96
C GLU A 647 2.55 10.87 0.68
N LEU A 648 2.08 10.55 -0.52
CA LEU A 648 1.94 9.17 -0.96
C LEU A 648 3.31 8.51 -1.18
N GLY A 649 4.39 9.27 -1.38
CA GLY A 649 5.67 8.72 -1.78
C GLY A 649 5.58 8.10 -3.18
N HIS A 650 4.97 8.83 -4.12
CA HIS A 650 4.96 8.46 -5.54
C HIS A 650 6.25 8.91 -6.22
N ALA A 651 6.61 8.17 -7.27
CA ALA A 651 7.86 8.37 -7.98
C ALA A 651 7.95 9.67 -8.76
N SER A 652 6.80 10.14 -9.22
CA SER A 652 6.64 11.29 -10.08
C SER A 652 5.22 11.80 -9.92
N LEU A 653 5.03 13.10 -10.15
CA LEU A 653 3.70 13.69 -10.21
C LEU A 653 2.83 13.01 -11.28
N SER A 654 3.42 12.60 -12.40
CA SER A 654 2.73 11.87 -13.47
C SER A 654 2.13 10.54 -12.99
N THR A 655 2.74 9.88 -12.01
CA THR A 655 2.16 8.66 -11.42
C THR A 655 0.84 8.96 -10.72
N THR A 656 0.77 10.08 -10.00
CA THR A 656 -0.43 10.54 -9.28
C THR A 656 -1.50 11.02 -10.27
N ILE A 657 -1.12 11.83 -11.26
CA ILE A 657 -2.04 12.32 -12.29
C ILE A 657 -2.67 11.14 -13.04
N ASN A 658 -1.86 10.21 -13.55
CA ASN A 658 -2.37 9.07 -14.30
C ASN A 658 -3.32 8.21 -13.44
N ALA A 659 -2.94 7.97 -12.18
CA ALA A 659 -3.74 7.15 -11.26
C ALA A 659 -5.13 7.73 -10.97
N TYR A 660 -5.23 9.06 -10.83
CA TYR A 660 -6.44 9.74 -10.37
C TYR A 660 -7.05 10.70 -11.40
N ILE A 661 -6.72 10.54 -12.69
CA ILE A 661 -7.16 11.46 -13.75
C ILE A 661 -8.69 11.63 -13.81
N GLN A 662 -9.44 10.56 -13.54
CA GLN A 662 -10.91 10.61 -13.50
C GLN A 662 -11.45 11.47 -12.35
N VAL A 663 -10.83 11.39 -11.17
CA VAL A 663 -11.20 12.19 -9.98
C VAL A 663 -10.84 13.65 -10.19
N LEU A 664 -9.72 13.91 -10.89
CA LEU A 664 -9.33 15.27 -11.27
C LEU A 664 -10.33 15.92 -12.21
N ASN A 665 -10.86 15.16 -13.17
CA ASN A 665 -11.88 15.66 -14.09
C ASN A 665 -13.19 15.99 -13.36
N GLU A 666 -13.57 15.20 -12.34
CA GLU A 666 -14.72 15.48 -11.48
C GLU A 666 -14.47 16.69 -10.57
N ALA A 667 -13.31 16.74 -9.90
CA ALA A 667 -12.94 17.79 -8.96
C ALA A 667 -12.73 19.16 -9.64
N GLN A 668 -12.23 19.21 -10.87
CA GLN A 668 -12.06 20.48 -11.61
C GLN A 668 -13.38 21.24 -11.81
N ALA A 669 -14.55 20.60 -11.66
CA ALA A 669 -15.85 21.26 -11.68
C ALA A 669 -16.28 21.85 -10.32
N SER A 670 -15.57 21.55 -9.22
CA SER A 670 -16.05 21.80 -7.85
C SER A 670 -14.99 22.15 -6.81
N VAL A 671 -13.71 22.37 -7.16
CA VAL A 671 -12.65 22.71 -6.20
C VAL A 671 -12.99 24.03 -5.47
N PRO A 672 -13.17 24.02 -4.13
CA PRO A 672 -13.31 25.24 -3.34
C PRO A 672 -11.98 26.01 -3.30
N PRO A 673 -11.99 27.35 -3.19
CA PRO A 673 -10.75 28.16 -3.16
C PRO A 673 -9.85 27.93 -1.93
N SER A 674 -10.37 27.33 -0.85
CA SER A 674 -9.65 27.15 0.42
C SER A 674 -10.26 26.04 1.29
N GLY A 675 -9.55 25.66 2.37
CA GLY A 675 -10.10 24.98 3.55
C GLY A 675 -9.93 23.46 3.64
N PHE A 676 -8.72 22.99 3.34
CA PHE A 676 -8.15 21.87 4.09
C PHE A 676 -7.04 22.42 4.97
N GLU A 677 -7.15 22.23 6.28
CA GLU A 677 -6.18 22.76 7.23
C GLU A 677 -5.30 21.68 7.82
N TYR A 678 -4.03 22.06 7.87
CA TYR A 678 -2.92 21.26 8.39
C TYR A 678 -2.71 21.56 9.87
#